data_AF-A0A9P4XEX9-F1
#
_entry.id   AF-A0A9P4XEX9-F1
#
_cell.length_a   1.000
_cell.length_b   1.000
_cell.length_c   1.000
_cell.angle_alpha   90.00
_cell.angle_beta   90.00
_cell.angle_gamma   90.00
#
_symmetry.space_group_name_H-M   'P 1'
#
loop_
_entity.id
_entity.type
_entity.pdbx_description
1 polymer ?
#
loop_
_entity_poly.entity_id
_entity_poly.type
_entity_poly.pdbx_seq_one_letter_code
_entity_poly.pdbx_strand_id
1 'polypeptide(L)'
;MRVPSQPPLHPSHIASEPPVEDSETVSLLVATLLIPGRGEPINNGALAIKGGKIEWVGSYFDRPPKYQNIPPRHVPVLMPGLWDCHVHFMGLDVIGDLASMGSYLPGYNALAGAVTVDDLKETLLAGYTSVRELGGYGGDLWPAVKNGPLIGPNIYSAIAPLSITGGHADDHSAPISTVIAAMKCGGSPIGVCDGVDDCIKAVRNLVRRGARCIKVCSTGGVGSLNDDPEDRQFSDEELKAIVEEAARSRRSVAAHAMGKAGILAALRAGVKSIEHGCYLDDEVADVMLEKDAIFVPTQHIIRILARDYSDLLPPPVKRKLLGIYDQSRNAYKVAIKRGVKVALGTDMTSSARASALSHGNNAHELTYAVELGMTPLQAIESATANGPETLGGLAPLSGQLKAGYDADIIAVVKNPLNDVSVLTDTSNITHVWKGGKLFKNQPKMPTQTFEAGSPEQHLRAQLELLQNHDSAASSASPNPSARDPRAPSRPPNGYDVLAPQDVSRPLAKLDAEAHIHPDLRASVGHAPAANMMPMVPPAGHSPGPAGPGPSAVPLAPAPPQQMSMDDSNPADGRKAKRELSQSKRAAQNRAAQRAFRQRKEGYIKKLEQQVRDLADLEHSYKSMQSENYALREYVIHLQSRLLDTQGEFPPPPPNVNLSQPSSNSGVGTPLEAVAQAVAGLAAQEQMVERSQTYPSPPFKTDPAGEQDNTPRPTADDLNRSLNPEERPSQP
;
A
#
# COMPACT_ATOMS: atom_id res chain seq x y z
N MET A 1 -44.73 7.85 3.35
CA MET A 1 -44.17 7.56 4.70
C MET A 1 -43.56 8.85 5.24
N ARG A 2 -43.58 9.08 6.57
CA ARG A 2 -42.76 10.13 7.18
C ARG A 2 -41.35 9.57 7.42
N VAL A 3 -40.32 10.37 7.16
CA VAL A 3 -38.94 10.04 7.56
C VAL A 3 -38.83 10.27 9.07
N PRO A 4 -38.34 9.30 9.87
CA PRO A 4 -38.03 9.55 11.28
C PRO A 4 -36.88 10.54 11.41
N SER A 5 -36.99 11.50 12.32
CA SER A 5 -35.83 12.28 12.79
C SER A 5 -34.79 11.34 13.38
N GLN A 6 -33.51 11.55 13.07
CA GLN A 6 -32.43 10.75 13.66
C GLN A 6 -32.44 10.85 15.19
N PRO A 7 -32.27 9.73 15.94
CA PRO A 7 -31.98 9.80 17.36
C PRO A 7 -30.56 10.37 17.57
N PRO A 8 -30.29 11.03 18.72
CA PRO A 8 -28.94 11.47 19.04
C PRO A 8 -27.98 10.27 19.14
N LEU A 9 -26.76 10.46 18.62
CA LEU A 9 -25.71 9.44 18.69
C LEU A 9 -25.28 9.22 20.15
N HIS A 10 -25.17 7.95 20.57
CA HIS A 10 -24.51 7.61 21.83
C HIS A 10 -23.02 8.00 21.76
N PRO A 11 -22.42 8.47 22.89
CA PRO A 11 -21.01 8.81 22.93
C PRO A 11 -20.14 7.57 22.69
N SER A 12 -19.23 7.66 21.73
CA SER A 12 -18.24 6.60 21.47
C SER A 12 -17.24 6.49 22.63
N HIS A 13 -16.84 5.27 22.98
CA HIS A 13 -15.78 5.01 23.98
C HIS A 13 -14.37 5.49 23.56
N ILE A 14 -14.25 6.13 22.40
CA ILE A 14 -13.04 6.80 21.90
C ILE A 14 -13.36 8.30 21.78
N ALA A 15 -12.49 9.13 22.35
CA ALA A 15 -12.63 10.59 22.39
C ALA A 15 -12.31 11.24 21.03
N SER A 16 -13.24 11.10 20.08
CA SER A 16 -13.28 11.94 18.88
C SER A 16 -14.26 13.11 19.10
N GLU A 17 -13.93 14.30 18.61
CA GLU A 17 -14.81 15.47 18.70
C GLU A 17 -16.15 15.21 17.96
N PRO A 18 -17.26 15.90 18.28
CA PRO A 18 -18.48 15.82 17.48
C PRO A 18 -18.21 16.18 16.01
N PRO A 19 -19.09 15.81 15.06
CA PRO A 19 -18.99 16.27 13.68
C PRO A 19 -18.85 17.79 13.64
N VAL A 20 -17.88 18.29 12.89
CA VAL A 20 -17.74 19.73 12.65
C VAL A 20 -18.83 20.12 11.66
N GLU A 21 -20.00 20.47 12.19
CA GLU A 21 -21.00 21.28 11.49
C GLU A 21 -20.38 22.63 11.07
N ASP A 22 -21.08 23.38 10.22
CA ASP A 22 -20.58 24.62 9.58
C ASP A 22 -20.49 25.79 10.58
N SER A 23 -19.61 25.62 11.56
CA SER A 23 -19.48 26.46 12.74
C SER A 23 -18.63 27.69 12.45
N GLU A 24 -19.00 28.81 13.06
CA GLU A 24 -18.25 30.06 12.94
C GLU A 24 -16.87 29.98 13.60
N THR A 25 -16.66 28.99 14.47
CA THR A 25 -15.44 28.70 15.21
C THR A 25 -14.25 28.44 14.27
N VAL A 26 -13.26 29.32 14.33
CA VAL A 26 -11.98 29.16 13.63
C VAL A 26 -10.94 28.58 14.59
N SER A 27 -10.27 27.49 14.21
CA SER A 27 -9.12 26.94 14.93
C SER A 27 -7.81 27.43 14.33
N LEU A 28 -6.88 27.90 15.16
CA LEU A 28 -5.53 28.30 14.74
C LEU A 28 -4.50 27.25 15.18
N LEU A 29 -3.85 26.60 14.23
CA LEU A 29 -2.70 25.72 14.51
C LEU A 29 -1.40 26.47 14.19
N VAL A 30 -0.37 26.25 15.01
CA VAL A 30 0.95 26.88 14.87
C VAL A 30 2.04 25.83 15.06
N ALA A 31 3.07 25.85 14.23
CA ALA A 31 4.21 24.95 14.33
C ALA A 31 5.55 25.64 14.14
N THR A 32 6.59 25.10 14.79
CA THR A 32 7.98 25.50 14.56
C THR A 32 8.35 25.30 13.09
N LEU A 33 7.83 24.23 12.47
CA LEU A 33 7.95 23.94 11.04
C LEU A 33 6.59 23.51 10.45
N LEU A 34 6.17 24.13 9.36
CA LEU A 34 5.00 23.74 8.58
C LEU A 34 5.46 23.32 7.18
N ILE A 35 5.28 22.04 6.84
CA ILE A 35 5.61 21.47 5.53
C ILE A 35 4.33 21.52 4.68
N PRO A 36 4.26 22.24 3.55
CA PRO A 36 2.99 22.47 2.84
C PRO A 36 2.48 21.27 2.03
N GLY A 37 3.25 20.18 1.94
CA GLY A 37 3.01 19.05 1.02
C GLY A 37 3.75 19.24 -0.29
N ARG A 38 3.49 20.36 -1.00
CA ARG A 38 4.21 20.80 -2.21
C ARG A 38 4.77 22.20 -2.01
N GLY A 39 6.05 22.40 -2.31
CA GLY A 39 6.77 23.66 -2.14
C GLY A 39 7.47 23.84 -0.78
N GLU A 40 8.06 25.02 -0.57
CA GLU A 40 9.00 25.29 0.53
C GLU A 40 8.36 25.22 1.94
N PRO A 41 9.01 24.56 2.92
CA PRO A 41 8.59 24.58 4.31
C PRO A 41 8.64 25.97 4.97
N ILE A 42 7.64 26.27 5.79
CA ILE A 42 7.50 27.55 6.51
C ILE A 42 7.96 27.39 7.96
N ASN A 43 9.04 28.09 8.33
CA ASN A 43 9.48 28.20 9.73
C ASN A 43 8.53 29.13 10.51
N ASN A 44 8.17 28.75 11.75
CA ASN A 44 7.11 29.38 12.54
C ASN A 44 5.78 29.47 11.75
N GLY A 45 5.46 28.44 10.98
CA GLY A 45 4.25 28.39 10.16
C GLY A 45 2.97 28.29 10.99
N ALA A 46 1.89 28.85 10.48
CA ALA A 46 0.56 28.77 11.05
C ALA A 46 -0.50 28.55 9.98
N LEU A 47 -1.61 27.92 10.36
CA LEU A 47 -2.78 27.74 9.50
C LEU A 47 -4.07 27.90 10.30
N ALA A 48 -5.07 28.51 9.67
CA ALA A 48 -6.41 28.68 10.21
C ALA A 48 -7.38 27.69 9.56
N ILE A 49 -8.09 26.92 10.37
CA ILE A 49 -9.15 25.98 9.95
C ILE A 49 -10.50 26.62 10.25
N LYS A 50 -11.42 26.62 9.28
CA LYS A 50 -12.84 26.94 9.51
C LYS A 50 -13.71 25.83 8.91
N GLY A 51 -14.64 25.30 9.70
CA GLY A 51 -15.37 24.09 9.33
C GLY A 51 -14.39 22.96 8.98
N GLY A 52 -14.65 22.27 7.86
CA GLY A 52 -13.74 21.24 7.33
C GLY A 52 -12.60 21.72 6.42
N LYS A 53 -12.33 23.04 6.34
CA LYS A 53 -11.44 23.64 5.34
C LYS A 53 -10.32 24.48 5.96
N ILE A 54 -9.17 24.50 5.29
CA ILE A 54 -8.09 25.45 5.55
C ILE A 54 -8.52 26.81 4.98
N GLU A 55 -8.70 27.81 5.83
CA GLU A 55 -9.09 29.17 5.42
C GLU A 55 -7.86 30.03 5.07
N TRP A 56 -6.74 29.82 5.77
CA TRP A 56 -5.49 30.55 5.57
C TRP A 56 -4.28 29.73 6.02
N VAL A 57 -3.11 30.01 5.45
CA VAL A 57 -1.81 29.44 5.81
C VAL A 57 -0.71 30.48 5.56
N GLY A 58 0.34 30.51 6.38
CA GLY A 58 1.47 31.42 6.23
C GLY A 58 2.43 31.38 7.42
N SER A 59 3.27 32.41 7.58
CA SER A 59 4.06 32.61 8.81
C SER A 59 3.16 33.13 9.93
N TYR A 60 3.36 32.66 11.16
CA TYR A 60 2.59 33.07 12.34
C TYR A 60 2.63 34.59 12.61
N PHE A 61 3.71 35.25 12.23
CA PHE A 61 3.89 36.69 12.41
C PHE A 61 3.10 37.51 11.39
N ASP A 62 2.85 36.96 10.20
CA ASP A 62 2.11 37.58 9.10
C ASP A 62 0.60 37.25 9.13
N ARG A 63 0.10 36.68 10.25
CA ARG A 63 -1.29 36.23 10.33
C ARG A 63 -2.29 37.40 10.28
N PRO A 64 -3.31 37.35 9.40
CA PRO A 64 -4.34 38.38 9.31
C PRO A 64 -4.97 38.76 10.65
N PRO A 65 -5.37 40.04 10.85
CA PRO A 65 -5.92 40.53 12.12
C PRO A 65 -7.07 39.69 12.70
N LYS A 66 -7.94 39.12 11.85
CA LYS A 66 -9.03 38.23 12.27
C LYS A 66 -8.59 36.96 13.02
N TYR A 67 -7.30 36.58 12.94
CA TYR A 67 -6.73 35.43 13.65
C TYR A 67 -5.81 35.83 14.82
N GLN A 68 -5.61 37.12 15.10
CA GLN A 68 -4.65 37.55 16.13
C GLN A 68 -5.13 37.22 17.55
N ASN A 69 -6.45 37.22 17.77
CA ASN A 69 -7.10 36.95 19.06
C ASN A 69 -7.53 35.48 19.25
N ILE A 70 -7.24 34.59 18.30
CA ILE A 70 -7.58 33.15 18.41
C ILE A 70 -6.47 32.46 19.20
N PRO A 71 -6.78 31.72 20.29
CA PRO A 71 -5.78 30.93 21.01
C PRO A 71 -5.13 29.87 20.09
N PRO A 72 -3.80 29.92 19.86
CA PRO A 72 -3.12 28.97 18.99
C PRO A 72 -2.90 27.62 19.68
N ARG A 73 -3.16 26.51 18.98
CA ARG A 73 -2.60 25.20 19.35
C ARG A 73 -1.20 25.07 18.76
N HIS A 74 -0.19 25.04 19.63
CA HIS A 74 1.20 24.82 19.24
C HIS A 74 1.55 23.33 19.14
N VAL A 75 2.28 22.96 18.08
CA VAL A 75 2.88 21.62 17.88
C VAL A 75 4.30 21.76 17.27
N PRO A 76 5.16 20.72 17.28
CA PRO A 76 6.52 20.86 16.73
C PRO A 76 6.54 21.00 15.20
N VAL A 77 5.83 20.11 14.50
CA VAL A 77 5.75 20.06 13.03
C VAL A 77 4.31 19.86 12.58
N LEU A 78 3.88 20.59 11.54
CA LEU A 78 2.64 20.36 10.80
C LEU A 78 2.93 19.94 9.35
N MET A 79 2.12 19.03 8.82
CA MET A 79 2.12 18.65 7.40
C MET A 79 0.72 18.17 6.98
N PRO A 80 0.40 18.03 5.67
CA PRO A 80 -0.86 17.43 5.26
C PRO A 80 -0.94 16.00 5.78
N GLY A 81 -2.17 15.53 6.01
CA GLY A 81 -2.41 14.12 6.27
C GLY A 81 -1.95 13.26 5.10
N LEU A 82 -1.35 12.12 5.41
CA LEU A 82 -0.74 11.25 4.42
C LEU A 82 -1.80 10.60 3.52
N TRP A 83 -1.37 10.30 2.29
CA TRP A 83 -2.09 9.57 1.27
C TRP A 83 -1.39 8.23 1.00
N ASP A 84 -2.17 7.14 1.00
CA ASP A 84 -1.72 5.86 0.44
C ASP A 84 -2.49 5.58 -0.85
N CYS A 85 -1.76 5.47 -1.96
CA CYS A 85 -2.36 5.30 -3.28
C CYS A 85 -2.63 3.82 -3.64
N HIS A 86 -2.29 2.85 -2.79
CA HIS A 86 -2.44 1.43 -3.10
C HIS A 86 -2.66 0.62 -1.82
N VAL A 87 -3.92 0.40 -1.45
CA VAL A 87 -4.29 -0.43 -0.29
C VAL A 87 -5.43 -1.40 -0.61
N HIS A 88 -5.53 -2.45 0.20
CA HIS A 88 -6.55 -3.49 0.10
C HIS A 88 -7.14 -3.79 1.49
N PHE A 89 -8.38 -3.34 1.75
CA PHE A 89 -9.08 -3.70 3.00
C PHE A 89 -9.84 -5.01 2.77
N MET A 90 -9.14 -6.13 2.96
CA MET A 90 -9.63 -7.47 2.61
C MET A 90 -9.83 -8.43 3.80
N GLY A 91 -9.25 -8.17 4.98
CA GLY A 91 -9.38 -9.06 6.14
C GLY A 91 -8.33 -10.19 6.22
N LEU A 92 -7.31 -10.18 5.33
CA LEU A 92 -6.37 -11.28 5.16
C LEU A 92 -5.49 -11.50 6.39
N ASP A 93 -4.89 -12.70 6.48
CA ASP A 93 -4.21 -13.28 7.65
C ASP A 93 -5.11 -13.48 8.89
N VAL A 94 -6.34 -12.95 8.89
CA VAL A 94 -7.32 -13.10 9.99
C VAL A 94 -8.53 -13.94 9.57
N ILE A 95 -9.09 -13.71 8.38
CA ILE A 95 -10.24 -14.48 7.86
C ILE A 95 -9.84 -15.65 6.94
N GLY A 96 -8.56 -15.68 6.52
CA GLY A 96 -8.02 -16.62 5.52
C GLY A 96 -7.44 -15.91 4.29
N ASP A 97 -7.05 -16.71 3.29
CA ASP A 97 -6.46 -16.25 2.04
C ASP A 97 -7.50 -15.67 1.07
N LEU A 98 -7.05 -14.80 0.16
CA LEU A 98 -7.90 -14.15 -0.85
C LEU A 98 -8.52 -15.18 -1.83
N ALA A 99 -7.68 -16.03 -2.42
CA ALA A 99 -8.07 -17.08 -3.37
C ALA A 99 -8.40 -18.38 -2.61
N SER A 100 -9.59 -18.42 -2.02
CA SER A 100 -10.09 -19.53 -1.21
C SER A 100 -11.57 -19.76 -1.47
N MET A 101 -11.99 -21.03 -1.49
CA MET A 101 -13.41 -21.36 -1.57
C MET A 101 -14.24 -20.82 -0.40
N GLY A 102 -13.60 -20.48 0.73
CA GLY A 102 -14.24 -19.77 1.84
C GLY A 102 -14.72 -18.36 1.49
N SER A 103 -14.02 -17.67 0.58
CA SER A 103 -14.30 -16.29 0.15
C SER A 103 -15.63 -16.12 -0.59
N TYR A 104 -16.21 -17.23 -1.07
CA TYR A 104 -17.51 -17.25 -1.76
C TYR A 104 -18.68 -17.66 -0.86
N LEU A 105 -18.44 -17.96 0.42
CA LEU A 105 -19.49 -18.39 1.34
C LEU A 105 -20.45 -17.24 1.70
N PRO A 106 -21.77 -17.49 1.80
CA PRO A 106 -22.73 -16.49 2.26
C PRO A 106 -22.32 -15.90 3.61
N GLY A 107 -22.14 -14.58 3.66
CA GLY A 107 -21.73 -13.84 4.86
C GLY A 107 -20.25 -13.51 4.97
N TYR A 108 -19.36 -14.05 4.11
CA TYR A 108 -17.92 -13.76 4.14
C TYR A 108 -17.62 -12.25 4.13
N ASN A 109 -18.32 -11.48 3.28
CA ASN A 109 -18.14 -10.02 3.18
C ASN A 109 -18.54 -9.27 4.46
N ALA A 110 -19.44 -9.81 5.27
CA ALA A 110 -19.79 -9.23 6.57
C ALA A 110 -18.71 -9.51 7.62
N LEU A 111 -18.05 -10.67 7.55
CA LEU A 111 -16.90 -11.02 8.38
C LEU A 111 -15.67 -10.19 7.99
N ALA A 112 -15.33 -10.13 6.70
CA ALA A 112 -14.26 -9.28 6.17
C ALA A 112 -14.49 -7.80 6.47
N GLY A 113 -15.73 -7.32 6.26
CA GLY A 113 -16.15 -5.96 6.60
C GLY A 113 -16.06 -5.65 8.11
N ALA A 114 -16.27 -6.64 8.99
CA ALA A 114 -16.10 -6.46 10.43
C ALA A 114 -14.63 -6.38 10.85
N VAL A 115 -13.77 -7.26 10.32
CA VAL A 115 -12.32 -7.27 10.60
C VAL A 115 -11.65 -5.97 10.11
N THR A 116 -12.02 -5.50 8.93
CA THR A 116 -11.42 -4.31 8.30
C THR A 116 -11.80 -2.97 8.95
N VAL A 117 -12.73 -2.95 9.92
CA VAL A 117 -13.01 -1.74 10.72
C VAL A 117 -11.78 -1.26 11.48
N ASP A 118 -11.01 -2.18 12.08
CA ASP A 118 -9.78 -1.78 12.78
C ASP A 118 -8.65 -1.41 11.82
N ASP A 119 -8.60 -1.98 10.61
CA ASP A 119 -7.62 -1.57 9.58
C ASP A 119 -7.81 -0.11 9.17
N LEU A 120 -9.06 0.30 8.95
CA LEU A 120 -9.43 1.67 8.66
C LEU A 120 -9.03 2.61 9.81
N LYS A 121 -9.27 2.19 11.05
CA LYS A 121 -8.92 2.95 12.26
C LYS A 121 -7.41 3.11 12.42
N GLU A 122 -6.63 2.02 12.35
CA GLU A 122 -5.17 2.09 12.52
C GLU A 122 -4.49 2.84 11.38
N THR A 123 -4.99 2.73 10.14
CA THR A 123 -4.56 3.58 9.01
C THR A 123 -4.69 5.07 9.36
N LEU A 124 -5.85 5.50 9.85
CA LEU A 124 -6.07 6.89 10.25
C LEU A 124 -5.17 7.31 11.42
N LEU A 125 -5.00 6.45 12.44
CA LEU A 125 -4.18 6.74 13.61
C LEU A 125 -2.67 6.74 13.32
N ALA A 126 -2.23 6.10 12.23
CA ALA A 126 -0.89 6.26 11.64
C ALA A 126 -0.70 7.57 10.85
N GLY A 127 -1.74 8.41 10.73
CA GLY A 127 -1.68 9.70 10.05
C GLY A 127 -2.11 9.68 8.58
N TYR A 128 -2.57 8.54 8.08
CA TYR A 128 -3.10 8.42 6.72
C TYR A 128 -4.56 8.87 6.70
N THR A 129 -4.76 10.13 6.35
CA THR A 129 -6.10 10.76 6.30
C THR A 129 -6.91 10.35 5.09
N SER A 130 -6.27 9.87 4.02
CA SER A 130 -6.90 9.52 2.75
C SER A 130 -6.21 8.30 2.12
N VAL A 131 -6.99 7.44 1.46
CA VAL A 131 -6.48 6.23 0.79
C VAL A 131 -7.21 5.95 -0.53
N ARG A 132 -6.47 5.47 -1.53
CA ARG A 132 -7.02 4.89 -2.76
C ARG A 132 -6.93 3.37 -2.66
N GLU A 133 -8.02 2.77 -2.19
CA GLU A 133 -8.16 1.30 -2.20
C GLU A 133 -8.28 0.81 -3.65
N LEU A 134 -7.50 -0.21 -4.03
CA LEU A 134 -7.52 -0.76 -5.40
C LEU A 134 -8.22 -2.13 -5.51
N GLY A 135 -8.73 -2.65 -4.40
CA GLY A 135 -9.67 -3.78 -4.33
C GLY A 135 -9.93 -4.17 -2.88
N GLY A 136 -11.19 -4.38 -2.50
CA GLY A 136 -11.53 -4.68 -1.11
C GLY A 136 -12.89 -4.13 -0.68
N TYR A 137 -13.12 -4.13 0.63
CA TYR A 137 -14.40 -3.78 1.23
C TYR A 137 -14.45 -2.34 1.79
N GLY A 138 -13.34 -1.61 1.80
CA GLY A 138 -13.28 -0.24 2.31
C GLY A 138 -14.23 0.71 1.56
N GLY A 139 -14.39 0.52 0.24
CA GLY A 139 -15.35 1.25 -0.58
C GLY A 139 -16.81 0.96 -0.26
N ASP A 140 -17.16 -0.27 0.13
CA ASP A 140 -18.52 -0.61 0.60
C ASP A 140 -18.77 -0.12 2.04
N LEU A 141 -17.72 -0.04 2.88
CA LEU A 141 -17.76 0.57 4.22
C LEU A 141 -17.76 2.10 4.22
N TRP A 142 -17.30 2.74 3.14
CA TRP A 142 -17.16 4.20 3.03
C TRP A 142 -18.40 5.02 3.44
N PRO A 143 -19.66 4.64 3.15
CA PRO A 143 -20.83 5.37 3.62
C PRO A 143 -20.93 5.48 5.15
N ALA A 144 -20.43 4.47 5.88
CA ALA A 144 -20.41 4.43 7.34
C ALA A 144 -19.19 5.12 7.97
N VAL A 145 -18.09 5.27 7.21
CA VAL A 145 -16.92 6.12 7.57
C VAL A 145 -17.18 7.60 7.28
N LYS A 146 -17.95 7.90 6.23
CA LYS A 146 -18.26 9.28 5.81
C LYS A 146 -19.38 9.92 6.64
N ASN A 147 -20.47 9.20 6.86
CA ASN A 147 -21.71 9.77 7.44
C ASN A 147 -22.10 9.10 8.77
N GLY A 148 -21.23 8.30 9.38
CA GLY A 148 -21.62 7.30 10.37
C GLY A 148 -20.57 7.03 11.46
N PRO A 149 -20.64 5.84 12.11
CA PRO A 149 -19.91 5.57 13.34
C PRO A 149 -18.47 5.06 13.15
N LEU A 150 -18.03 4.76 11.92
CA LEU A 150 -16.73 4.13 11.68
C LEU A 150 -15.61 5.17 11.59
N ILE A 151 -14.50 4.91 12.27
CA ILE A 151 -13.29 5.73 12.23
C ILE A 151 -12.40 5.22 11.09
N GLY A 152 -11.94 6.11 10.21
CA GLY A 152 -11.03 5.76 9.12
C GLY A 152 -10.69 6.92 8.18
N PRO A 153 -9.82 6.68 7.17
CA PRO A 153 -9.45 7.66 6.15
C PRO A 153 -10.63 8.11 5.26
N ASN A 154 -10.37 9.05 4.36
CA ASN A 154 -11.21 9.30 3.18
C ASN A 154 -10.92 8.22 2.14
N ILE A 155 -11.93 7.44 1.74
CA ILE A 155 -11.72 6.22 0.93
C ILE A 155 -12.12 6.47 -0.53
N TYR A 156 -11.16 6.29 -1.43
CA TYR A 156 -11.31 6.48 -2.87
C TYR A 156 -11.18 5.16 -3.64
N SER A 157 -12.05 4.21 -3.29
CA SER A 157 -11.96 2.81 -3.72
C SER A 157 -12.23 2.58 -5.21
N ALA A 158 -11.50 1.64 -5.82
CA ALA A 158 -11.83 0.98 -7.09
C ALA A 158 -12.91 -0.12 -6.94
N ILE A 159 -13.22 -0.51 -5.70
CA ILE A 159 -14.06 -1.63 -5.28
C ILE A 159 -13.44 -3.01 -5.60
N ALA A 160 -13.10 -3.26 -6.86
CA ALA A 160 -12.37 -4.47 -7.26
C ALA A 160 -11.45 -4.19 -8.46
N PRO A 161 -10.27 -4.84 -8.57
CA PRO A 161 -9.55 -4.95 -9.82
C PRO A 161 -10.38 -5.72 -10.86
N LEU A 162 -10.23 -5.32 -12.12
CA LEU A 162 -10.70 -6.08 -13.28
C LEU A 162 -9.52 -6.81 -13.95
N SER A 163 -9.71 -8.09 -14.23
CA SER A 163 -8.77 -8.97 -14.94
C SER A 163 -9.45 -9.63 -16.13
N ILE A 164 -8.67 -10.19 -17.06
CA ILE A 164 -9.18 -11.25 -17.96
C ILE A 164 -9.36 -12.55 -17.17
N THR A 165 -10.15 -13.49 -17.70
CA THR A 165 -10.20 -14.87 -17.20
C THR A 165 -8.80 -15.49 -17.24
N GLY A 166 -8.38 -16.14 -16.14
CA GLY A 166 -7.03 -16.69 -15.97
C GLY A 166 -5.94 -15.65 -15.66
N GLY A 167 -6.29 -14.37 -15.53
CA GLY A 167 -5.34 -13.30 -15.22
C GLY A 167 -5.11 -13.04 -13.72
N HIS A 168 -4.43 -11.93 -13.38
CA HIS A 168 -3.90 -11.73 -12.03
C HIS A 168 -4.96 -11.55 -10.93
N ALA A 169 -6.15 -11.04 -11.26
CA ALA A 169 -7.27 -10.89 -10.33
C ALA A 169 -8.42 -11.88 -10.60
N ASP A 170 -8.08 -13.06 -11.11
CA ASP A 170 -8.95 -14.24 -11.16
C ASP A 170 -8.55 -15.25 -10.08
N ASP A 171 -9.50 -16.03 -9.57
CA ASP A 171 -9.23 -17.10 -8.61
C ASP A 171 -9.02 -18.43 -9.34
N HIS A 172 -7.75 -18.73 -9.59
CA HIS A 172 -7.31 -19.93 -10.32
C HIS A 172 -7.66 -21.25 -9.60
N SER A 173 -8.15 -21.21 -8.35
CA SER A 173 -8.61 -22.39 -7.60
C SER A 173 -10.12 -22.66 -7.73
N ALA A 174 -10.90 -21.64 -8.09
CA ALA A 174 -12.36 -21.70 -8.14
C ALA A 174 -12.86 -21.99 -9.57
N PRO A 175 -14.06 -22.61 -9.73
CA PRO A 175 -14.73 -22.64 -11.02
C PRO A 175 -15.05 -21.21 -11.48
N ILE A 176 -14.71 -20.86 -12.72
CA ILE A 176 -14.90 -19.49 -13.27
C ILE A 176 -16.36 -18.99 -13.16
N SER A 177 -17.34 -19.90 -13.19
CA SER A 177 -18.75 -19.59 -12.93
C SER A 177 -19.01 -19.02 -11.52
N THR A 178 -18.25 -19.46 -10.52
CA THR A 178 -18.32 -18.99 -9.13
C THR A 178 -17.75 -17.57 -9.02
N VAL A 179 -16.58 -17.31 -9.61
CA VAL A 179 -15.94 -15.97 -9.63
C VAL A 179 -16.86 -14.96 -10.31
N ILE A 180 -17.37 -15.30 -11.50
CA ILE A 180 -18.31 -14.48 -12.27
C ILE A 180 -19.61 -14.25 -11.49
N ALA A 181 -20.13 -15.24 -10.76
CA ALA A 181 -21.33 -15.08 -9.94
C ALA A 181 -21.07 -14.16 -8.73
N ALA A 182 -19.96 -14.35 -8.01
CA ALA A 182 -19.60 -13.54 -6.84
C ALA A 182 -19.38 -12.05 -7.21
N MET A 183 -18.76 -11.80 -8.37
CA MET A 183 -18.63 -10.46 -8.95
C MET A 183 -20.01 -9.85 -9.29
N LYS A 184 -20.88 -10.60 -9.98
CA LYS A 184 -22.22 -10.13 -10.39
C LYS A 184 -23.17 -9.88 -9.21
N CYS A 185 -23.05 -10.67 -8.14
CA CYS A 185 -23.75 -10.43 -6.88
C CYS A 185 -23.18 -9.23 -6.08
N GLY A 186 -22.09 -8.60 -6.55
CA GLY A 186 -21.43 -7.48 -5.87
C GLY A 186 -20.73 -7.89 -4.57
N GLY A 187 -20.44 -9.18 -4.39
CA GLY A 187 -19.82 -9.70 -3.19
C GLY A 187 -18.30 -9.86 -3.29
N SER A 188 -17.77 -10.14 -4.48
CA SER A 188 -16.33 -10.32 -4.67
C SER A 188 -15.56 -8.98 -4.54
N PRO A 189 -14.37 -8.99 -3.90
CA PRO A 189 -13.41 -7.90 -3.91
C PRO A 189 -12.43 -7.97 -5.11
N ILE A 190 -12.58 -8.97 -5.99
CA ILE A 190 -11.88 -9.15 -7.28
C ILE A 190 -12.91 -9.39 -8.41
N GLY A 191 -12.52 -9.24 -9.68
CA GLY A 191 -13.44 -9.44 -10.80
C GLY A 191 -12.78 -9.72 -12.14
N VAL A 192 -13.48 -10.47 -12.98
CA VAL A 192 -13.07 -10.85 -14.33
C VAL A 192 -14.03 -10.30 -15.38
N CYS A 193 -13.52 -9.93 -16.56
CA CYS A 193 -14.33 -9.58 -17.72
C CYS A 193 -13.54 -9.81 -19.02
N ASP A 194 -14.20 -10.43 -20.01
CA ASP A 194 -13.59 -10.79 -21.29
C ASP A 194 -14.39 -10.17 -22.45
N GLY A 195 -13.68 -9.51 -23.37
CA GLY A 195 -14.25 -8.75 -24.48
C GLY A 195 -14.76 -7.36 -24.09
N VAL A 196 -14.59 -6.40 -25.01
CA VAL A 196 -15.02 -4.99 -24.91
C VAL A 196 -16.40 -4.83 -24.27
N ASP A 197 -17.33 -5.67 -24.70
CA ASP A 197 -18.73 -5.60 -24.32
C ASP A 197 -18.97 -5.98 -22.86
N ASP A 198 -18.17 -6.87 -22.27
CA ASP A 198 -18.25 -7.22 -20.84
C ASP A 198 -17.37 -6.33 -19.98
N CYS A 199 -16.22 -5.88 -20.49
CA CYS A 199 -15.40 -4.84 -19.86
C CYS A 199 -16.22 -3.56 -19.58
N ILE A 200 -17.04 -3.11 -20.53
CA ILE A 200 -17.96 -1.98 -20.36
C ILE A 200 -19.01 -2.25 -19.26
N LYS A 201 -19.55 -3.48 -19.17
CA LYS A 201 -20.51 -3.87 -18.12
C LYS A 201 -19.84 -3.92 -16.74
N ALA A 202 -18.63 -4.45 -16.66
CA ALA A 202 -17.83 -4.52 -15.44
C ALA A 202 -17.54 -3.13 -14.86
N VAL A 203 -17.05 -2.18 -15.67
CA VAL A 203 -16.83 -0.78 -15.24
C VAL A 203 -18.13 -0.15 -14.73
N ARG A 204 -19.26 -0.34 -15.44
CA ARG A 204 -20.58 0.16 -14.99
C ARG A 204 -21.02 -0.44 -13.66
N ASN A 205 -20.73 -1.72 -13.41
CA ASN A 205 -21.05 -2.38 -12.13
C ASN A 205 -20.21 -1.85 -10.97
N LEU A 206 -18.91 -1.57 -11.17
CA LEU A 206 -18.07 -0.92 -10.16
C LEU A 206 -18.53 0.53 -9.90
N VAL A 207 -18.83 1.29 -10.95
CA VAL A 207 -19.41 2.65 -10.84
C VAL A 207 -20.75 2.62 -10.09
N ARG A 208 -21.58 1.59 -10.29
CA ARG A 208 -22.83 1.35 -9.54
C ARG A 208 -22.60 1.04 -8.06
N ARG A 209 -21.53 0.31 -7.69
CA ARG A 209 -21.10 0.13 -6.29
C ARG A 209 -20.50 1.41 -5.68
N GLY A 210 -20.24 2.44 -6.49
CA GLY A 210 -19.78 3.76 -6.03
C GLY A 210 -18.30 4.04 -6.28
N ALA A 211 -17.60 3.19 -7.04
CA ALA A 211 -16.16 3.28 -7.28
C ALA A 211 -15.70 4.68 -7.72
N ARG A 212 -14.57 5.13 -7.17
CA ARG A 212 -13.97 6.47 -7.33
C ARG A 212 -12.81 6.51 -8.32
N CYS A 213 -12.16 5.38 -8.55
CA CYS A 213 -11.31 5.10 -9.70
C CYS A 213 -11.72 3.72 -10.27
N ILE A 214 -11.02 3.22 -11.29
CA ILE A 214 -11.12 1.83 -11.77
C ILE A 214 -9.72 1.23 -11.74
N LYS A 215 -9.60 -0.03 -11.30
CA LYS A 215 -8.34 -0.80 -11.31
C LYS A 215 -8.42 -1.88 -12.39
N VAL A 216 -7.35 -2.06 -13.16
CA VAL A 216 -7.16 -3.19 -14.09
C VAL A 216 -5.88 -3.96 -13.79
N CYS A 217 -5.83 -5.23 -14.19
CA CYS A 217 -4.62 -6.01 -14.34
C CYS A 217 -4.22 -6.04 -15.83
N SER A 218 -3.23 -5.25 -16.20
CA SER A 218 -2.69 -5.16 -17.58
C SER A 218 -1.45 -6.04 -17.79
N THR A 219 -0.96 -6.66 -16.72
CA THR A 219 -0.03 -7.78 -16.74
C THR A 219 -0.52 -8.87 -15.80
N GLY A 220 0.07 -10.06 -15.91
CA GLY A 220 0.11 -10.99 -14.80
C GLY A 220 0.89 -10.44 -13.61
N GLY A 221 0.83 -11.17 -12.50
CA GLY A 221 1.42 -10.73 -11.23
C GLY A 221 2.20 -11.82 -10.49
N VAL A 222 2.68 -11.47 -9.30
CA VAL A 222 3.57 -12.34 -8.50
C VAL A 222 2.81 -13.50 -7.86
N GLY A 223 1.72 -13.22 -7.16
CA GLY A 223 0.98 -14.20 -6.34
C GLY A 223 0.08 -15.16 -7.11
N SER A 224 -0.35 -14.78 -8.31
CA SER A 224 -1.17 -15.62 -9.20
C SER A 224 -0.33 -16.78 -9.79
N LEU A 225 -0.97 -17.92 -10.05
CA LEU A 225 -0.27 -19.18 -10.35
C LEU A 225 -0.06 -19.46 -11.85
N ASN A 226 -1.00 -19.05 -12.69
CA ASN A 226 -1.06 -19.49 -14.10
C ASN A 226 -0.56 -18.46 -15.13
N ASP A 227 -0.28 -17.23 -14.71
CA ASP A 227 0.27 -16.12 -15.51
C ASP A 227 1.71 -15.80 -15.11
N ASP A 228 2.32 -14.76 -15.67
CA ASP A 228 3.61 -14.20 -15.24
C ASP A 228 3.62 -12.65 -15.17
N PRO A 229 4.42 -12.00 -14.29
CA PRO A 229 4.64 -10.55 -14.32
C PRO A 229 4.99 -9.95 -15.69
N GLU A 230 5.63 -10.69 -16.60
CA GLU A 230 5.90 -10.23 -17.96
C GLU A 230 4.74 -10.45 -18.95
N ASP A 231 3.79 -11.35 -18.65
CA ASP A 231 2.63 -11.60 -19.51
C ASP A 231 1.71 -10.40 -19.56
N ARG A 232 1.49 -9.86 -20.76
CA ARG A 232 0.48 -8.81 -21.00
C ARG A 232 -0.92 -9.39 -20.85
N GLN A 233 -1.78 -8.68 -20.10
CA GLN A 233 -3.21 -8.96 -19.97
C GLN A 233 -4.05 -7.82 -20.60
N PHE A 234 -5.26 -8.18 -21.07
CA PHE A 234 -6.15 -7.41 -21.96
C PHE A 234 -5.57 -7.01 -23.34
N SER A 235 -6.46 -7.02 -24.35
CA SER A 235 -6.27 -6.41 -25.68
C SER A 235 -6.23 -4.87 -25.61
N ASP A 236 -5.77 -4.21 -26.69
CA ASP A 236 -5.73 -2.74 -26.72
C ASP A 236 -7.16 -2.18 -26.78
N GLU A 237 -8.08 -2.94 -27.41
CA GLU A 237 -9.51 -2.69 -27.52
C GLU A 237 -10.21 -2.73 -26.16
N GLU A 238 -9.94 -3.74 -25.33
CA GLU A 238 -10.52 -3.86 -23.98
C GLU A 238 -10.00 -2.79 -23.04
N LEU A 239 -8.68 -2.56 -22.98
CA LEU A 239 -8.09 -1.50 -22.16
C LEU A 239 -8.66 -0.13 -22.54
N LYS A 240 -8.77 0.16 -23.84
CA LYS A 240 -9.38 1.38 -24.36
C LYS A 240 -10.86 1.49 -23.94
N ALA A 241 -11.64 0.43 -24.07
CA ALA A 241 -13.06 0.43 -23.69
C ALA A 241 -13.26 0.68 -22.18
N ILE A 242 -12.37 0.14 -21.33
CA ILE A 242 -12.35 0.38 -19.89
C ILE A 242 -12.03 1.87 -19.59
N VAL A 243 -10.98 2.41 -20.19
CA VAL A 243 -10.59 3.82 -19.99
C VAL A 243 -11.67 4.78 -20.49
N GLU A 244 -12.27 4.52 -21.65
CA GLU A 244 -13.36 5.36 -22.17
C GLU A 244 -14.62 5.33 -21.30
N GLU A 245 -15.00 4.18 -20.71
CA GLU A 245 -16.15 4.12 -19.79
C GLU A 245 -15.85 4.75 -18.42
N ALA A 246 -14.63 4.59 -17.91
CA ALA A 246 -14.17 5.30 -16.72
C ALA A 246 -14.23 6.82 -16.94
N ALA A 247 -13.69 7.30 -18.08
CA ALA A 247 -13.67 8.70 -18.46
C ALA A 247 -15.08 9.30 -18.66
N ARG A 248 -16.03 8.56 -19.26
CA ARG A 248 -17.44 8.96 -19.38
C ARG A 248 -18.10 9.28 -18.02
N SER A 249 -17.56 8.74 -16.93
CA SER A 249 -18.02 9.01 -15.56
C SER A 249 -16.96 9.73 -14.68
N ARG A 250 -15.95 10.34 -15.31
CA ARG A 250 -14.82 11.11 -14.73
C ARG A 250 -13.82 10.35 -13.86
N ARG A 251 -13.86 9.01 -13.83
CA ARG A 251 -12.89 8.18 -13.10
C ARG A 251 -11.55 8.16 -13.85
N SER A 252 -10.45 8.18 -13.10
CA SER A 252 -9.15 7.68 -13.59
C SER A 252 -9.16 6.14 -13.63
N VAL A 253 -8.26 5.58 -14.45
CA VAL A 253 -7.89 4.16 -14.40
C VAL A 253 -6.48 4.02 -13.84
N ALA A 254 -6.30 3.05 -12.95
CA ALA A 254 -5.03 2.57 -12.45
C ALA A 254 -4.78 1.14 -12.96
N ALA A 255 -3.55 0.81 -13.33
CA ALA A 255 -3.20 -0.53 -13.82
C ALA A 255 -2.12 -1.18 -12.97
N HIS A 256 -2.42 -2.37 -12.43
CA HIS A 256 -1.36 -3.33 -12.12
C HIS A 256 -0.65 -3.65 -13.45
N ALA A 257 0.64 -3.32 -13.51
CA ALA A 257 1.43 -3.40 -14.72
C ALA A 257 2.90 -3.60 -14.33
N MET A 258 3.36 -4.85 -14.29
CA MET A 258 4.72 -5.19 -13.88
C MET A 258 5.66 -5.17 -15.09
N GLY A 259 5.39 -6.05 -16.07
CA GLY A 259 6.11 -6.16 -17.34
C GLY A 259 5.86 -5.01 -18.33
N LYS A 260 6.91 -4.62 -19.06
CA LYS A 260 6.93 -3.48 -19.99
C LYS A 260 5.82 -3.53 -21.06
N ALA A 261 5.49 -4.71 -21.58
CA ALA A 261 4.46 -4.89 -22.60
C ALA A 261 3.06 -4.45 -22.13
N GLY A 262 2.70 -4.76 -20.89
CA GLY A 262 1.43 -4.34 -20.27
C GLY A 262 1.44 -2.87 -19.85
N ILE A 263 2.54 -2.37 -19.28
CA ILE A 263 2.68 -0.94 -18.95
C ILE A 263 2.45 -0.06 -20.20
N LEU A 264 3.13 -0.38 -21.31
CA LEU A 264 2.97 0.37 -22.55
C LEU A 264 1.55 0.22 -23.16
N ALA A 265 0.88 -0.91 -22.98
CA ALA A 265 -0.51 -1.08 -23.41
C ALA A 265 -1.48 -0.22 -22.58
N ALA A 266 -1.32 -0.21 -21.25
CA ALA A 266 -2.08 0.64 -20.35
C ALA A 266 -1.91 2.14 -20.69
N LEU A 267 -0.66 2.58 -20.88
CA LEU A 267 -0.35 3.98 -21.23
C LEU A 267 -0.90 4.37 -22.61
N ARG A 268 -0.86 3.49 -23.62
CA ARG A 268 -1.50 3.71 -24.93
C ARG A 268 -3.02 3.85 -24.82
N ALA A 269 -3.66 3.04 -23.98
CA ALA A 269 -5.10 3.10 -23.75
C ALA A 269 -5.55 4.34 -22.97
N GLY A 270 -4.62 5.07 -22.32
CA GLY A 270 -4.91 6.29 -21.56
C GLY A 270 -5.01 6.09 -20.04
N VAL A 271 -4.50 4.98 -19.51
CA VAL A 271 -4.32 4.78 -18.06
C VAL A 271 -3.38 5.87 -17.51
N LYS A 272 -3.70 6.40 -16.33
CA LYS A 272 -3.00 7.55 -15.72
C LYS A 272 -2.23 7.21 -14.44
N SER A 273 -2.34 5.97 -13.95
CA SER A 273 -1.63 5.49 -12.78
C SER A 273 -1.10 4.08 -13.06
N ILE A 274 0.22 3.93 -13.01
CA ILE A 274 0.93 2.66 -13.24
C ILE A 274 1.43 2.16 -11.90
N GLU A 275 0.95 0.97 -11.52
CA GLU A 275 1.23 0.36 -10.23
C GLU A 275 2.31 -0.72 -10.36
N HIS A 276 3.20 -0.79 -9.36
CA HIS A 276 4.36 -1.69 -9.25
C HIS A 276 5.45 -1.42 -10.30
N GLY A 277 5.11 -1.36 -11.59
CA GLY A 277 5.98 -0.90 -12.70
C GLY A 277 7.37 -1.54 -12.76
N CYS A 278 7.51 -2.82 -12.39
CA CYS A 278 8.81 -3.40 -12.06
C CYS A 278 9.78 -3.53 -13.25
N TYR A 279 9.28 -3.42 -14.48
CA TYR A 279 10.07 -3.33 -15.72
C TYR A 279 9.94 -1.95 -16.41
N LEU A 280 9.70 -0.87 -15.63
CA LEU A 280 9.82 0.51 -16.11
C LEU A 280 11.29 0.80 -16.43
N ASP A 281 11.56 1.08 -17.71
CA ASP A 281 12.85 1.50 -18.22
C ASP A 281 12.78 2.91 -18.82
N ASP A 282 13.85 3.35 -19.49
CA ASP A 282 13.92 4.68 -20.08
C ASP A 282 12.83 4.94 -21.14
N GLU A 283 12.37 3.94 -21.89
CA GLU A 283 11.26 4.09 -22.86
C GLU A 283 9.91 4.22 -22.16
N VAL A 284 9.68 3.39 -21.12
CA VAL A 284 8.46 3.51 -20.30
C VAL A 284 8.41 4.89 -19.62
N ALA A 285 9.54 5.38 -19.11
CA ALA A 285 9.63 6.71 -18.50
C ALA A 285 9.29 7.83 -19.50
N ASP A 286 9.79 7.76 -20.74
CA ASP A 286 9.43 8.72 -21.79
C ASP A 286 7.92 8.72 -22.08
N VAL A 287 7.28 7.54 -22.21
CA VAL A 287 5.83 7.47 -22.42
C VAL A 287 5.06 7.94 -21.19
N MET A 288 5.50 7.67 -19.96
CA MET A 288 4.84 8.18 -18.76
C MET A 288 4.91 9.71 -18.65
N LEU A 289 6.02 10.32 -19.07
CA LEU A 289 6.16 11.77 -19.18
C LEU A 289 5.26 12.34 -20.29
N GLU A 290 5.27 11.74 -21.48
CA GLU A 290 4.42 12.15 -22.62
C GLU A 290 2.93 12.08 -22.29
N LYS A 291 2.52 11.10 -21.46
CA LYS A 291 1.13 10.93 -21.05
C LYS A 291 0.75 11.65 -19.75
N ASP A 292 1.64 12.33 -19.02
CA ASP A 292 1.41 12.77 -17.61
C ASP A 292 0.76 11.64 -16.79
N ALA A 293 1.45 10.51 -16.72
CA ALA A 293 1.05 9.33 -15.96
C ALA A 293 1.86 9.24 -14.66
N ILE A 294 1.19 8.82 -13.59
CA ILE A 294 1.75 8.71 -12.25
C ILE A 294 2.29 7.29 -12.03
N PHE A 295 3.49 7.19 -11.47
CA PHE A 295 4.05 5.92 -11.01
C PHE A 295 3.73 5.69 -9.53
N VAL A 296 3.27 4.49 -9.18
CA VAL A 296 2.99 4.07 -7.81
C VAL A 296 3.80 2.79 -7.51
N PRO A 297 4.93 2.90 -6.79
CA PRO A 297 6.01 1.91 -6.83
C PRO A 297 5.83 0.66 -5.96
N THR A 298 4.99 0.73 -4.91
CA THR A 298 4.68 -0.39 -3.99
C THR A 298 5.91 -1.19 -3.57
N GLN A 299 6.96 -0.51 -3.11
CA GLN A 299 8.17 -1.17 -2.65
C GLN A 299 7.94 -2.03 -1.42
N HIS A 300 7.01 -1.62 -0.54
CA HIS A 300 6.72 -2.32 0.71
C HIS A 300 6.28 -3.77 0.50
N ILE A 301 5.24 -4.06 -0.29
CA ILE A 301 4.80 -5.44 -0.55
C ILE A 301 5.92 -6.32 -1.13
N ILE A 302 6.68 -5.80 -2.12
CA ILE A 302 7.77 -6.55 -2.76
C ILE A 302 8.88 -6.86 -1.76
N ARG A 303 9.22 -5.89 -0.90
CA ARG A 303 10.31 -6.02 0.08
C ARG A 303 9.94 -6.93 1.25
N ILE A 304 8.75 -6.78 1.82
CA ILE A 304 8.28 -7.61 2.93
C ILE A 304 8.05 -9.05 2.47
N LEU A 305 7.43 -9.28 1.31
CA LEU A 305 7.26 -10.64 0.81
C LEU A 305 8.62 -11.32 0.55
N ALA A 306 9.59 -10.59 -0.01
CA ALA A 306 10.90 -11.17 -0.32
C ALA A 306 11.74 -11.46 0.93
N ARG A 307 11.66 -10.60 1.95
CA ARG A 307 12.44 -10.70 3.20
C ARG A 307 11.81 -11.66 4.21
N ASP A 308 10.51 -11.55 4.46
CA ASP A 308 9.85 -12.16 5.63
C ASP A 308 8.98 -13.37 5.27
N TYR A 309 8.45 -13.42 4.04
CA TYR A 309 7.50 -14.47 3.61
C TYR A 309 8.08 -15.43 2.55
N SER A 310 9.28 -15.19 2.00
CA SER A 310 9.70 -15.89 0.79
C SER A 310 9.92 -17.40 0.95
N ASP A 311 10.13 -17.90 2.17
CA ASP A 311 10.15 -19.34 2.49
C ASP A 311 8.76 -19.97 2.66
N LEU A 312 7.72 -19.15 2.85
CA LEU A 312 6.31 -19.57 2.95
C LEU A 312 5.61 -19.60 1.57
N LEU A 313 6.16 -18.90 0.56
CA LEU A 313 5.54 -18.79 -0.77
C LEU A 313 5.73 -20.05 -1.63
N PRO A 314 4.72 -20.45 -2.42
CA PRO A 314 4.84 -21.55 -3.39
C PRO A 314 6.06 -21.36 -4.33
N PRO A 315 6.80 -22.42 -4.70
CA PRO A 315 8.02 -22.28 -5.49
C PRO A 315 7.92 -21.48 -6.80
N PRO A 316 6.79 -21.47 -7.56
CA PRO A 316 6.62 -20.56 -8.69
C PRO A 316 6.57 -19.08 -8.27
N VAL A 317 5.74 -18.76 -7.27
CA VAL A 317 5.55 -17.41 -6.71
C VAL A 317 6.87 -16.87 -6.15
N LYS A 318 7.62 -17.71 -5.40
CA LYS A 318 8.96 -17.35 -4.89
C LYS A 318 9.93 -16.97 -6.01
N ARG A 319 9.94 -17.72 -7.12
CA ARG A 319 10.82 -17.42 -8.27
C ARG A 319 10.45 -16.09 -8.94
N LYS A 320 9.16 -15.85 -9.19
CA LYS A 320 8.66 -14.56 -9.71
C LYS A 320 9.12 -13.41 -8.84
N LEU A 321 8.85 -13.49 -7.53
CA LEU A 321 9.15 -12.45 -6.54
C LEU A 321 10.65 -12.11 -6.47
N LEU A 322 11.51 -13.12 -6.33
CA LEU A 322 12.95 -12.90 -6.25
C LEU A 322 13.54 -12.40 -7.58
N GLY A 323 12.94 -12.78 -8.72
CA GLY A 323 13.30 -12.26 -10.04
C GLY A 323 12.99 -10.77 -10.23
N ILE A 324 11.88 -10.28 -9.66
CA ILE A 324 11.49 -8.85 -9.81
C ILE A 324 12.08 -7.92 -8.74
N TYR A 325 12.71 -8.44 -7.68
CA TYR A 325 13.07 -7.64 -6.49
C TYR A 325 13.94 -6.43 -6.86
N ASP A 326 15.13 -6.65 -7.41
CA ASP A 326 16.03 -5.56 -7.82
C ASP A 326 15.56 -4.86 -9.11
N GLN A 327 14.79 -5.56 -9.96
CA GLN A 327 14.08 -4.97 -11.10
C GLN A 327 13.23 -3.76 -10.64
N SER A 328 12.36 -3.97 -9.64
CA SER A 328 11.48 -2.93 -9.09
C SER A 328 12.26 -1.75 -8.47
N ARG A 329 13.37 -2.04 -7.78
CA ARG A 329 14.25 -1.03 -7.16
C ARG A 329 14.97 -0.20 -8.21
N ASN A 330 15.34 -0.80 -9.34
CA ASN A 330 16.00 -0.12 -10.45
C ASN A 330 15.00 0.68 -11.30
N ALA A 331 13.82 0.12 -11.57
CA ALA A 331 12.69 0.83 -12.18
C ALA A 331 12.35 2.13 -11.42
N TYR A 332 12.27 2.07 -10.09
CA TYR A 332 11.99 3.27 -9.29
C TYR A 332 13.12 4.31 -9.35
N LYS A 333 14.40 3.89 -9.33
CA LYS A 333 15.54 4.79 -9.57
C LYS A 333 15.48 5.45 -10.96
N VAL A 334 15.06 4.72 -12.00
CA VAL A 334 14.86 5.27 -13.35
C VAL A 334 13.74 6.31 -13.33
N ALA A 335 12.58 6.00 -12.75
CA ALA A 335 11.46 6.93 -12.63
C ALA A 335 11.86 8.24 -11.94
N ILE A 336 12.55 8.17 -10.79
CA ILE A 336 13.08 9.33 -10.07
C ILE A 336 14.08 10.12 -10.94
N LYS A 337 15.09 9.44 -11.51
CA LYS A 337 16.13 10.06 -12.35
C LYS A 337 15.55 10.75 -13.59
N ARG A 338 14.48 10.21 -14.18
CA ARG A 338 13.80 10.76 -15.36
C ARG A 338 12.77 11.84 -15.03
N GLY A 339 12.45 12.06 -13.75
CA GLY A 339 11.46 13.06 -13.33
C GLY A 339 10.01 12.63 -13.55
N VAL A 340 9.74 11.32 -13.65
CA VAL A 340 8.37 10.78 -13.70
C VAL A 340 7.65 11.15 -12.41
N LYS A 341 6.38 11.59 -12.50
CA LYS A 341 5.57 11.94 -11.32
C LYS A 341 5.28 10.68 -10.51
N VAL A 342 5.62 10.69 -9.22
CA VAL A 342 5.41 9.53 -8.33
C VAL A 342 4.35 9.87 -7.28
N ALA A 343 3.46 8.94 -6.97
CA ALA A 343 2.66 8.97 -5.75
C ALA A 343 2.91 7.70 -4.95
N LEU A 344 2.96 7.78 -3.62
CA LEU A 344 3.27 6.62 -2.80
C LEU A 344 2.02 5.78 -2.52
N GLY A 345 2.20 4.47 -2.55
CA GLY A 345 1.25 3.49 -2.04
C GLY A 345 1.96 2.18 -1.77
N THR A 346 1.51 1.42 -0.76
CA THR A 346 2.31 0.33 -0.18
C THR A 346 1.94 -1.06 -0.68
N ASP A 347 0.68 -1.23 -1.12
CA ASP A 347 -0.02 -2.51 -1.27
C ASP A 347 -0.13 -3.24 0.09
N MET A 348 -0.77 -2.59 1.08
CA MET A 348 -1.15 -3.24 2.36
C MET A 348 -2.36 -4.13 2.15
N THR A 349 -2.30 -5.35 2.68
CA THR A 349 -3.33 -6.40 2.49
C THR A 349 -3.74 -7.10 3.79
N SER A 350 -2.90 -7.09 4.83
CA SER A 350 -3.07 -7.89 6.04
C SER A 350 -3.85 -7.16 7.13
N SER A 351 -4.68 -7.90 7.87
CA SER A 351 -5.35 -7.43 9.08
C SER A 351 -4.69 -7.94 10.37
N ALA A 352 -3.69 -8.83 10.27
CA ALA A 352 -2.98 -9.38 11.42
C ALA A 352 -1.93 -8.37 11.93
N ARG A 353 -2.18 -7.73 13.07
CA ARG A 353 -1.39 -6.60 13.62
C ARG A 353 0.11 -6.87 13.86
N ALA A 354 0.55 -8.13 13.84
CA ALA A 354 1.97 -8.50 13.93
C ALA A 354 2.67 -8.55 12.56
N SER A 355 1.92 -8.54 11.44
CA SER A 355 2.48 -8.50 10.09
C SER A 355 3.00 -7.11 9.75
N ALA A 356 4.15 -7.04 9.09
CA ALA A 356 4.63 -5.81 8.46
C ALA A 356 3.75 -5.35 7.29
N LEU A 357 2.90 -6.21 6.71
CA LEU A 357 1.86 -5.86 5.73
C LEU A 357 0.55 -5.37 6.35
N SER A 358 0.51 -5.18 7.68
CA SER A 358 -0.70 -4.72 8.36
C SER A 358 -0.91 -3.22 8.27
N HIS A 359 -2.17 -2.84 8.05
CA HIS A 359 -2.63 -1.46 8.00
C HIS A 359 -2.22 -0.68 9.25
N GLY A 360 -1.57 0.48 9.04
CA GLY A 360 -0.87 1.28 10.05
C GLY A 360 0.64 1.39 9.80
N ASN A 361 1.27 0.39 9.15
CA ASN A 361 2.71 0.40 8.82
C ASN A 361 3.07 1.19 7.54
N ASN A 362 2.12 1.93 6.97
CA ASN A 362 2.17 2.46 5.61
C ASN A 362 3.36 3.42 5.33
N ALA A 363 3.88 4.09 6.37
CA ALA A 363 4.98 5.06 6.22
C ALA A 363 6.32 4.46 5.79
N HIS A 364 6.50 3.13 5.79
CA HIS A 364 7.71 2.50 5.27
C HIS A 364 7.96 2.82 3.79
N GLU A 365 6.93 3.07 2.98
CA GLU A 365 7.09 3.45 1.57
C GLU A 365 7.87 4.77 1.41
N LEU A 366 7.75 5.71 2.36
CA LEU A 366 8.54 6.94 2.38
C LEU A 366 10.03 6.65 2.64
N THR A 367 10.35 5.66 3.47
CA THR A 367 11.75 5.28 3.71
C THR A 367 12.40 4.67 2.47
N TYR A 368 11.65 3.89 1.68
CA TYR A 368 12.13 3.33 0.42
C TYR A 368 12.25 4.40 -0.67
N ALA A 369 11.34 5.37 -0.71
CA ALA A 369 11.43 6.51 -1.61
C ALA A 369 12.74 7.30 -1.42
N VAL A 370 13.13 7.55 -0.16
CA VAL A 370 14.40 8.22 0.17
C VAL A 370 15.62 7.31 -0.09
N GLU A 371 15.57 6.02 0.27
CA GLU A 371 16.64 5.05 -0.07
C GLU A 371 16.95 5.02 -1.58
N LEU A 372 15.91 5.11 -2.41
CA LEU A 372 16.01 4.96 -3.86
C LEU A 372 16.26 6.28 -4.61
N GLY A 373 16.38 7.40 -3.89
CA GLY A 373 16.95 8.65 -4.43
C GLY A 373 16.09 9.90 -4.32
N MET A 374 14.92 9.87 -3.67
CA MET A 374 14.19 11.11 -3.35
C MET A 374 14.82 11.86 -2.17
N THR A 375 14.72 13.18 -2.18
CA THR A 375 14.83 13.95 -0.93
C THR A 375 13.62 13.67 -0.02
N PRO A 376 13.73 13.83 1.31
CA PRO A 376 12.58 13.69 2.22
C PRO A 376 11.39 14.58 1.86
N LEU A 377 11.62 15.78 1.30
CA LEU A 377 10.54 16.66 0.85
C LEU A 377 9.80 16.08 -0.36
N GLN A 378 10.52 15.52 -1.35
CA GLN A 378 9.90 14.84 -2.50
C GLN A 378 9.15 13.55 -2.10
N ALA A 379 9.65 12.81 -1.11
CA ALA A 379 8.96 11.65 -0.55
C ALA A 379 7.65 12.06 0.14
N ILE A 380 7.66 13.16 0.91
CA ILE A 380 6.45 13.75 1.51
C ILE A 380 5.49 14.27 0.44
N GLU A 381 5.96 14.95 -0.61
CA GLU A 381 5.11 15.42 -1.71
C GLU A 381 4.43 14.25 -2.43
N SER A 382 5.18 13.17 -2.68
CA SER A 382 4.69 11.92 -3.25
C SER A 382 3.66 11.23 -2.35
N ALA A 383 3.77 11.38 -1.03
CA ALA A 383 2.83 10.86 -0.03
C ALA A 383 1.72 11.84 0.39
N THR A 384 1.62 13.03 -0.24
CA THR A 384 0.61 14.05 0.10
C THR A 384 0.02 14.71 -1.15
N ALA A 385 0.73 15.64 -1.78
CA ALA A 385 0.22 16.46 -2.88
C ALA A 385 -0.06 15.66 -4.16
N ASN A 386 0.73 14.60 -4.42
CA ASN A 386 0.59 13.77 -5.62
C ASN A 386 -0.53 12.72 -5.49
N GLY A 387 -0.94 12.38 -4.26
CA GLY A 387 -1.96 11.36 -3.98
C GLY A 387 -3.33 11.67 -4.60
N PRO A 388 -3.91 12.88 -4.40
CA PRO A 388 -5.14 13.31 -5.05
C PRO A 388 -5.09 13.24 -6.59
N GLU A 389 -3.95 13.55 -7.20
CA GLU A 389 -3.80 13.58 -8.66
C GLU A 389 -4.07 12.20 -9.30
N THR A 390 -3.82 11.10 -8.56
CA THR A 390 -4.10 9.72 -9.02
C THR A 390 -5.59 9.43 -9.31
N LEU A 391 -6.50 10.29 -8.85
CA LEU A 391 -7.96 10.19 -9.05
C LEU A 391 -8.45 10.99 -10.27
N GLY A 392 -7.57 11.77 -10.92
CA GLY A 392 -7.89 12.55 -12.12
C GLY A 392 -9.12 13.44 -11.96
N GLY A 393 -10.16 13.19 -12.77
CA GLY A 393 -11.40 13.97 -12.79
C GLY A 393 -12.27 13.90 -11.52
N LEU A 394 -11.88 13.11 -10.51
CA LEU A 394 -12.51 13.04 -9.19
C LEU A 394 -11.55 13.38 -8.02
N ALA A 395 -10.39 13.99 -8.32
CA ALA A 395 -9.44 14.44 -7.30
C ALA A 395 -10.07 15.44 -6.31
N PRO A 396 -9.91 15.26 -4.98
CA PRO A 396 -10.27 16.26 -3.98
C PRO A 396 -9.26 17.41 -3.94
N LEU A 397 -9.66 18.54 -3.35
CA LEU A 397 -8.72 19.58 -2.93
C LEU A 397 -8.14 19.22 -1.56
N SER A 398 -7.35 18.15 -1.49
CA SER A 398 -6.66 17.68 -0.28
C SER A 398 -5.16 17.51 -0.55
N GLY A 399 -4.39 16.96 0.39
CA GLY A 399 -2.95 16.64 0.23
C GLY A 399 -1.99 17.84 0.24
N GLN A 400 -2.47 19.06 0.46
CA GLN A 400 -1.63 20.27 0.60
C GLN A 400 -2.17 21.18 1.71
N LEU A 401 -1.29 21.78 2.51
CA LEU A 401 -1.68 22.80 3.49
C LEU A 401 -1.85 24.14 2.77
N LYS A 402 -3.04 24.37 2.21
CA LYS A 402 -3.33 25.47 1.29
C LYS A 402 -4.77 25.97 1.43
N ALA A 403 -4.97 27.29 1.32
CA ALA A 403 -6.31 27.88 1.46
C ALA A 403 -7.32 27.26 0.46
N GLY A 404 -8.51 26.93 0.95
CA GLY A 404 -9.58 26.22 0.21
C GLY A 404 -9.48 24.69 0.22
N TYR A 405 -8.35 24.12 0.67
CA TYR A 405 -8.18 22.67 0.72
C TYR A 405 -8.83 22.07 1.98
N ASP A 406 -9.16 20.78 1.93
CA ASP A 406 -9.64 19.98 3.05
C ASP A 406 -8.65 20.03 4.22
N ALA A 407 -9.16 20.21 5.43
CA ALA A 407 -8.34 20.24 6.66
C ALA A 407 -7.99 18.80 7.11
N ASP A 408 -7.31 18.09 6.23
CA ASP A 408 -6.68 16.79 6.44
C ASP A 408 -5.20 17.04 6.82
N ILE A 409 -4.87 16.95 8.12
CA ILE A 409 -3.64 17.52 8.71
C ILE A 409 -3.10 16.57 9.78
N ILE A 410 -1.77 16.45 9.89
CA ILE A 410 -1.11 15.73 11.00
C ILE A 410 -0.04 16.58 11.68
N ALA A 411 0.20 16.28 12.97
CA ALA A 411 1.27 16.89 13.74
C ALA A 411 2.29 15.87 14.27
N VAL A 412 3.57 16.10 13.97
CA VAL A 412 4.69 15.17 14.21
C VAL A 412 5.64 15.72 15.27
N VAL A 413 6.18 14.87 16.16
CA VAL A 413 7.11 15.31 17.22
C VAL A 413 8.49 15.75 16.75
N LYS A 414 8.92 15.29 15.56
CA LYS A 414 10.26 15.48 15.00
C LYS A 414 10.14 15.93 13.53
N ASN A 415 11.16 16.61 13.03
CA ASN A 415 11.22 17.04 11.63
C ASN A 415 11.46 15.84 10.68
N PRO A 416 10.48 15.43 9.84
CA PRO A 416 10.67 14.33 8.90
C PRO A 416 11.58 14.70 7.72
N LEU A 417 11.95 15.98 7.55
CA LEU A 417 12.92 16.41 6.54
C LEU A 417 14.38 16.08 6.93
N ASN A 418 14.65 15.85 8.22
CA ASN A 418 15.97 15.42 8.69
C ASN A 418 16.10 13.88 8.65
N ASP A 419 15.00 13.18 8.92
CA ASP A 419 14.90 11.72 8.96
C ASP A 419 13.43 11.35 8.74
N VAL A 420 13.11 10.73 7.60
CA VAL A 420 11.73 10.40 7.24
C VAL A 420 11.20 9.19 8.03
N SER A 421 12.08 8.38 8.65
CA SER A 421 11.70 7.20 9.42
C SER A 421 10.97 7.54 10.73
N VAL A 422 11.02 8.81 11.19
CA VAL A 422 10.21 9.27 12.32
C VAL A 422 8.70 9.08 12.11
N LEU A 423 8.25 8.92 10.85
CA LEU A 423 6.87 8.67 10.46
C LEU A 423 6.45 7.19 10.55
N THR A 424 7.40 6.23 10.63
CA THR A 424 7.04 4.79 10.75
C THR A 424 6.68 4.39 12.18
N ASP A 425 7.19 5.11 13.19
CA ASP A 425 6.68 5.04 14.56
C ASP A 425 5.42 5.91 14.69
N THR A 426 4.25 5.28 14.66
CA THR A 426 2.94 5.95 14.74
C THR A 426 2.75 6.75 16.04
N SER A 427 3.52 6.49 17.10
CA SER A 427 3.49 7.28 18.34
C SER A 427 4.15 8.66 18.19
N ASN A 428 4.89 8.91 17.10
CA ASN A 428 5.39 10.24 16.74
C ASN A 428 4.33 11.12 16.07
N ILE A 429 3.26 10.52 15.54
CA ILE A 429 2.09 11.22 14.98
C ILE A 429 1.16 11.57 16.15
N THR A 430 1.36 12.75 16.73
CA THR A 430 0.65 13.18 17.96
C THR A 430 -0.81 13.57 17.72
N HIS A 431 -1.09 14.17 16.57
CA HIS A 431 -2.41 14.64 16.19
C HIS A 431 -2.75 14.23 14.77
N VAL A 432 -4.03 13.91 14.54
CA VAL A 432 -4.61 13.65 13.22
C VAL A 432 -5.94 14.37 13.13
N TRP A 433 -6.04 15.34 12.23
CA TRP A 433 -7.28 15.97 11.80
C TRP A 433 -7.69 15.41 10.44
N LYS A 434 -8.98 15.13 10.25
CA LYS A 434 -9.56 14.77 8.95
C LYS A 434 -10.84 15.58 8.72
N GLY A 435 -10.90 16.34 7.64
CA GLY A 435 -11.97 17.31 7.42
C GLY A 435 -12.18 18.26 8.61
N GLY A 436 -11.08 18.75 9.22
CA GLY A 436 -11.11 19.69 10.35
C GLY A 436 -11.39 19.08 11.73
N LYS A 437 -12.05 17.93 11.81
CA LYS A 437 -12.31 17.21 13.07
C LYS A 437 -11.04 16.52 13.59
N LEU A 438 -10.77 16.61 14.90
CA LEU A 438 -9.68 15.88 15.56
C LEU A 438 -10.06 14.42 15.86
N PHE A 439 -9.24 13.47 15.38
CA PHE A 439 -9.40 12.02 15.56
C PHE A 439 -8.34 11.38 16.46
N LYS A 440 -7.14 11.97 16.55
CA LYS A 440 -6.06 11.54 17.45
C LYS A 440 -5.54 12.75 18.23
N ASN A 441 -5.41 12.65 19.54
CA ASN A 441 -4.93 13.72 20.41
C ASN A 441 -4.02 13.12 21.50
N GLN A 442 -2.80 12.76 21.11
CA GLN A 442 -1.79 12.12 21.96
C GLN A 442 -0.49 12.94 21.91
N PRO A 443 -0.40 14.07 22.64
CA PRO A 443 0.89 14.71 22.86
C PRO A 443 1.82 13.76 23.61
N LYS A 444 3.02 13.49 23.07
CA LYS A 444 4.13 12.91 23.83
C LYS A 444 4.60 13.95 24.87
N MET A 445 3.87 14.06 25.97
CA MET A 445 4.39 14.64 27.20
C MET A 445 5.63 13.82 27.60
N PRO A 446 6.77 14.44 27.94
CA PRO A 446 7.90 13.71 28.49
C PRO A 446 7.52 13.23 29.90
N THR A 447 7.18 11.94 30.02
CA THR A 447 6.77 11.34 31.30
C THR A 447 7.97 11.18 32.22
N GLN A 448 8.44 12.28 32.81
CA GLN A 448 9.15 12.22 34.08
C GLN A 448 8.14 11.77 35.14
N THR A 449 8.14 10.47 35.44
CA THR A 449 7.45 9.89 36.58
C THR A 449 8.12 10.37 37.86
N PHE A 450 7.77 11.58 38.30
CA PHE A 450 7.87 11.90 39.72
C PHE A 450 6.85 11.01 40.44
N GLU A 451 7.36 10.04 41.20
CA GLU A 451 6.54 9.29 42.14
C GLU A 451 5.85 10.28 43.10
N ALA A 452 4.66 9.92 43.58
CA ALA A 452 3.82 10.80 44.39
C ALA A 452 4.36 10.98 45.82
N GLY A 453 5.47 11.72 45.93
CA GLY A 453 5.96 12.26 47.20
C GLY A 453 4.87 13.08 47.89
N SER A 454 4.88 13.06 49.22
CA SER A 454 3.77 13.60 50.02
C SER A 454 3.58 15.11 49.81
N PRO A 455 2.38 15.68 50.05
CA PRO A 455 2.17 17.12 49.95
C PRO A 455 3.16 17.96 50.79
N GLU A 456 3.67 17.43 51.90
CA GLU A 456 4.74 18.07 52.69
C GLU A 456 6.09 18.14 51.95
N GLN A 457 6.45 17.13 51.15
CA GLN A 457 7.67 17.17 50.35
C GLN A 457 7.56 18.22 49.24
N HIS A 458 6.37 18.33 48.61
CA HIS A 458 6.12 19.36 47.60
C HIS A 458 6.14 20.78 48.23
N LEU A 459 5.56 20.94 49.43
CA LEU A 459 5.59 22.21 50.16
C LEU A 459 7.01 22.59 50.63
N ARG A 460 7.81 21.62 51.09
CA ARG A 460 9.24 21.84 51.42
C ARG A 460 10.05 22.27 50.20
N ALA A 461 9.89 21.60 49.06
CA ALA A 461 10.59 21.97 47.83
C ALA A 461 10.24 23.41 47.37
N GLN A 462 8.98 23.82 47.51
CA GLN A 462 8.56 25.21 47.24
C GLN A 462 9.17 26.22 48.24
N LEU A 463 9.28 25.86 49.52
CA LEU A 463 9.93 26.71 50.54
C LEU A 463 11.44 26.83 50.33
N GLU A 464 12.13 25.74 49.95
CA GLU A 464 13.55 25.78 49.59
C GLU A 464 13.80 26.61 48.32
N LEU A 465 12.92 26.53 47.31
CA LEU A 465 12.98 27.39 46.11
C LEU A 465 12.82 28.89 46.44
N LEU A 466 11.97 29.24 47.41
CA LEU A 466 11.81 30.62 47.88
C LEU A 466 13.05 31.09 48.66
N GLN A 467 13.57 30.30 49.59
CA GLN A 467 14.78 30.65 50.37
C GLN A 467 16.04 30.80 49.50
N ASN A 468 16.17 30.02 48.43
CA ASN A 468 17.25 30.18 47.46
C ASN A 468 17.09 31.43 46.60
N HIS A 469 15.87 31.93 46.39
CA HIS A 469 15.63 33.16 45.63
C HIS A 469 16.05 34.43 46.41
N ASP A 470 15.75 34.50 47.72
CA ASP A 470 16.21 35.61 48.57
C ASP A 470 17.76 35.64 48.70
N SER A 471 18.39 34.47 48.66
CA SER A 471 19.85 34.33 48.73
C SER A 471 20.59 34.90 47.52
N ALA A 472 19.93 34.99 46.35
CA ALA A 472 20.52 35.54 45.12
C ALA A 472 20.40 37.07 45.01
N ALA A 473 19.59 37.72 45.85
CA ALA A 473 19.26 39.15 45.74
C ALA A 473 20.25 40.10 46.46
N SER A 474 21.31 39.59 47.08
CA SER A 474 22.21 40.36 47.97
C SER A 474 23.66 40.48 47.45
N SER A 475 23.85 41.04 46.25
CA SER A 475 25.20 41.37 45.75
C SER A 475 25.32 42.52 44.74
N ALA A 476 24.51 43.58 44.86
CA ALA A 476 24.84 44.89 44.27
C ALA A 476 24.11 46.06 44.96
N SER A 477 24.86 47.08 45.39
CA SER A 477 24.34 48.43 45.64
C SER A 477 25.41 49.48 45.27
N PRO A 478 25.02 50.66 44.75
CA PRO A 478 25.91 51.49 43.95
C PRO A 478 26.65 52.58 44.74
N ASN A 479 27.71 53.12 44.15
CA ASN A 479 28.13 54.52 44.37
C ASN A 479 28.85 55.09 43.13
N PRO A 480 28.76 56.39 42.80
CA PRO A 480 29.14 56.93 41.49
C PRO A 480 30.45 57.75 41.48
N SER A 481 31.11 57.86 40.31
CA SER A 481 31.83 59.09 39.85
C SER A 481 32.46 58.96 38.45
N ALA A 482 32.86 60.12 37.87
CA ALA A 482 33.84 60.33 36.79
C ALA A 482 33.52 59.98 35.29
N ARG A 483 32.96 60.99 34.58
CA ARG A 483 33.33 61.55 33.25
C ARG A 483 33.99 60.66 32.16
N ASP A 484 33.29 60.51 31.01
CA ASP A 484 33.46 61.28 29.73
C ASP A 484 34.90 61.60 29.21
N PRO A 485 35.23 61.63 27.88
CA PRO A 485 34.35 61.59 26.69
C PRO A 485 34.77 60.71 25.48
N ARG A 486 33.83 60.50 24.53
CA ARG A 486 34.01 60.79 23.08
C ARG A 486 32.77 60.45 22.23
N ALA A 487 32.27 61.45 21.49
CA ALA A 487 31.35 61.30 20.35
C ALA A 487 31.92 62.06 19.13
N PRO A 488 31.59 61.63 17.90
CA PRO A 488 30.85 62.52 16.98
C PRO A 488 29.88 61.73 16.06
N SER A 489 28.91 62.28 15.31
CA SER A 489 28.11 63.52 15.31
C SER A 489 27.27 63.49 14.01
N ARG A 490 25.98 63.87 14.03
CA ARG A 490 25.21 64.32 12.83
C ARG A 490 25.81 65.65 12.31
N PRO A 491 25.49 66.23 11.11
CA PRO A 491 24.13 66.62 10.70
C PRO A 491 23.82 66.49 9.16
N PRO A 492 23.31 67.49 8.38
CA PRO A 492 21.87 67.61 8.07
C PRO A 492 21.48 67.87 6.57
N ASN A 493 20.16 67.85 6.31
CA ASN A 493 19.32 68.71 5.43
C ASN A 493 18.15 67.89 4.81
N GLY A 494 16.93 68.40 4.59
CA GLY A 494 16.31 69.67 4.97
C GLY A 494 15.67 70.43 3.80
N TYR A 495 14.32 70.51 3.75
CA TYR A 495 13.46 71.66 3.36
C TYR A 495 11.99 71.23 3.14
N ASP A 496 11.09 72.22 3.09
CA ASP A 496 9.65 72.09 3.42
C ASP A 496 8.66 71.97 2.24
N VAL A 497 7.50 71.37 2.58
CA VAL A 497 6.11 71.70 2.21
C VAL A 497 5.84 72.67 1.04
N LEU A 498 4.95 72.26 0.11
CA LEU A 498 3.90 73.16 -0.43
C LEU A 498 2.68 72.41 -1.02
N ALA A 499 1.49 72.94 -0.69
CA ALA A 499 0.14 72.67 -1.23
C ALA A 499 -0.73 73.90 -0.82
N PRO A 500 -1.94 74.20 -1.39
CA PRO A 500 -2.86 73.29 -2.08
C PRO A 500 -3.63 73.94 -3.29
N GLN A 501 -4.87 73.48 -3.52
CA GLN A 501 -5.95 73.95 -4.43
C GLN A 501 -6.00 73.28 -5.82
N ASP A 502 -7.13 72.68 -6.28
CA ASP A 502 -8.50 73.19 -6.61
C ASP A 502 -8.50 73.99 -7.94
N VAL A 503 -9.47 73.89 -8.88
CA VAL A 503 -10.89 73.46 -8.83
C VAL A 503 -11.30 72.75 -10.15
N SER A 504 -12.49 72.12 -10.14
CA SER A 504 -13.50 72.04 -11.24
C SER A 504 -13.83 70.67 -11.87
N ARG A 505 -15.14 70.38 -11.77
CA ARG A 505 -15.99 69.27 -12.31
C ARG A 505 -16.88 69.92 -13.44
N PRO A 506 -17.98 69.35 -14.02
CA PRO A 506 -18.72 68.10 -13.76
C PRO A 506 -19.30 67.35 -15.01
N LEU A 507 -20.25 66.42 -14.76
CA LEU A 507 -21.32 65.86 -15.67
C LEU A 507 -20.90 64.78 -16.72
N ALA A 508 -21.70 63.73 -17.00
CA ALA A 508 -22.87 63.17 -16.29
C ALA A 508 -23.17 61.68 -16.64
N LYS A 509 -23.50 60.90 -15.59
CA LYS A 509 -24.62 59.93 -15.38
C LYS A 509 -25.27 59.14 -16.54
N LEU A 510 -25.50 57.83 -16.29
CA LEU A 510 -26.77 57.11 -15.98
C LEU A 510 -26.44 55.58 -16.03
N ASP A 511 -26.76 54.68 -15.09
CA ASP A 511 -28.00 54.36 -14.33
C ASP A 511 -29.08 53.68 -15.24
N ALA A 512 -29.74 52.56 -14.91
CA ALA A 512 -29.67 51.65 -13.74
C ALA A 512 -30.34 50.25 -13.99
N GLU A 513 -30.00 49.29 -13.11
CA GLU A 513 -30.77 48.19 -12.46
C GLU A 513 -31.90 47.32 -13.12
N ALA A 514 -32.07 46.13 -12.50
CA ALA A 514 -33.31 45.39 -12.19
C ALA A 514 -33.85 44.22 -13.09
N HIS A 515 -33.85 43.04 -12.45
CA HIS A 515 -34.64 41.79 -12.54
C HIS A 515 -35.89 41.64 -13.46
N ILE A 516 -36.17 40.40 -13.93
CA ILE A 516 -37.41 39.61 -13.65
C ILE A 516 -37.37 38.19 -14.29
N HIS A 517 -38.21 37.28 -13.78
CA HIS A 517 -38.48 35.89 -14.23
C HIS A 517 -39.92 35.49 -13.76
N PRO A 518 -40.56 34.36 -14.16
CA PRO A 518 -40.07 33.19 -14.92
C PRO A 518 -41.07 32.67 -16.01
N ASP A 519 -40.91 31.38 -16.38
CA ASP A 519 -41.91 30.42 -16.92
C ASP A 519 -42.58 30.62 -18.29
N LEU A 520 -42.48 29.56 -19.11
CA LEU A 520 -43.63 29.00 -19.83
C LEU A 520 -43.61 27.46 -19.77
N ARG A 521 -44.72 26.86 -19.32
CA ARG A 521 -44.93 25.41 -19.28
C ARG A 521 -45.79 24.94 -20.45
N ALA A 522 -45.53 23.74 -20.96
CA ALA A 522 -46.53 22.91 -21.61
C ALA A 522 -46.23 21.42 -21.31
N SER A 523 -47.22 20.67 -20.81
CA SER A 523 -47.02 19.29 -20.36
C SER A 523 -48.25 18.41 -20.58
N VAL A 524 -48.21 17.58 -21.63
CA VAL A 524 -49.09 16.41 -21.86
C VAL A 524 -48.25 15.39 -22.66
N GLY A 525 -48.12 14.10 -22.35
CA GLY A 525 -48.61 13.34 -21.19
C GLY A 525 -49.61 12.23 -21.58
N HIS A 526 -49.13 11.07 -22.06
CA HIS A 526 -49.97 9.87 -22.21
C HIS A 526 -49.18 8.54 -22.22
N ALA A 527 -49.70 7.59 -21.44
CA ALA A 527 -49.53 6.13 -21.46
C ALA A 527 -50.68 5.55 -20.60
N PRO A 528 -51.05 4.26 -20.65
CA PRO A 528 -50.45 3.15 -21.40
C PRO A 528 -51.47 2.35 -22.27
N ALA A 529 -50.99 1.31 -22.96
CA ALA A 529 -51.77 0.10 -23.26
C ALA A 529 -50.81 -1.08 -23.51
N ALA A 530 -51.27 -2.31 -23.27
CA ALA A 530 -50.51 -3.54 -23.52
C ALA A 530 -51.15 -4.36 -24.64
N ASN A 531 -50.38 -5.24 -25.28
CA ASN A 531 -50.92 -6.47 -25.89
C ASN A 531 -49.86 -7.57 -25.96
N MET A 532 -50.29 -8.82 -26.13
CA MET A 532 -49.47 -10.02 -25.88
C MET A 532 -49.34 -10.94 -27.10
N MET A 533 -48.17 -11.62 -27.20
CA MET A 533 -47.95 -12.96 -27.83
C MET A 533 -48.17 -13.08 -29.37
N PRO A 534 -47.75 -14.20 -30.02
CA PRO A 534 -46.86 -15.29 -29.59
C PRO A 534 -45.63 -15.51 -30.51
N MET A 535 -44.84 -16.56 -30.24
CA MET A 535 -43.66 -17.00 -31.00
C MET A 535 -43.97 -17.86 -32.23
N VAL A 536 -43.02 -17.97 -33.19
CA VAL A 536 -42.56 -19.23 -33.84
C VAL A 536 -41.31 -18.97 -34.72
N PRO A 537 -40.31 -19.89 -34.80
CA PRO A 537 -39.11 -19.73 -35.63
C PRO A 537 -39.15 -20.53 -36.95
N PRO A 538 -38.25 -20.23 -37.91
CA PRO A 538 -37.98 -21.09 -39.07
C PRO A 538 -36.92 -22.17 -38.78
N ALA A 539 -37.09 -23.35 -39.38
CA ALA A 539 -36.01 -24.33 -39.59
C ALA A 539 -35.02 -23.82 -40.66
N GLY A 540 -33.78 -24.31 -40.79
CA GLY A 540 -33.16 -25.50 -40.20
C GLY A 540 -32.78 -26.48 -41.32
N HIS A 541 -31.51 -26.45 -41.74
CA HIS A 541 -30.96 -27.28 -42.83
C HIS A 541 -29.53 -27.73 -42.53
N SER A 542 -29.30 -29.04 -42.65
CA SER A 542 -27.98 -29.67 -42.80
C SER A 542 -28.10 -30.82 -43.80
N PRO A 543 -27.10 -31.05 -44.64
CA PRO A 543 -26.71 -32.42 -44.98
C PRO A 543 -25.21 -32.67 -44.76
N GLY A 544 -24.84 -33.95 -44.61
CA GLY A 544 -23.49 -34.40 -44.28
C GLY A 544 -22.54 -34.62 -45.47
N PRO A 545 -21.34 -35.18 -45.22
CA PRO A 545 -20.23 -35.26 -46.18
C PRO A 545 -20.21 -36.56 -47.02
N ALA A 546 -19.57 -36.53 -48.21
CA ALA A 546 -19.26 -37.73 -48.98
C ALA A 546 -18.12 -37.56 -50.02
N GLY A 547 -17.13 -38.48 -49.98
CA GLY A 547 -16.52 -39.07 -51.20
C GLY A 547 -15.29 -38.39 -51.87
N PRO A 548 -14.26 -39.15 -52.32
CA PRO A 548 -13.07 -38.59 -53.01
C PRO A 548 -12.69 -39.21 -54.39
N GLY A 549 -11.84 -38.50 -55.14
CA GLY A 549 -10.97 -39.03 -56.23
C GLY A 549 -11.37 -38.70 -57.68
N PRO A 550 -10.55 -39.01 -58.72
CA PRO A 550 -9.21 -39.63 -58.67
C PRO A 550 -8.08 -39.02 -59.57
N SER A 551 -6.83 -39.32 -59.17
CA SER A 551 -5.53 -39.49 -59.85
C SER A 551 -5.25 -39.19 -61.36
N ALA A 552 -4.11 -38.51 -61.63
CA ALA A 552 -3.09 -38.85 -62.66
C ALA A 552 -1.76 -38.06 -62.39
N VAL A 553 -0.66 -38.65 -61.90
CA VAL A 553 0.49 -39.34 -62.60
C VAL A 553 1.67 -38.39 -62.98
N PRO A 554 2.97 -38.71 -62.69
CA PRO A 554 4.08 -37.74 -62.69
C PRO A 554 5.14 -37.89 -63.83
N LEU A 555 6.16 -37.01 -63.86
CA LEU A 555 7.29 -37.04 -64.82
C LEU A 555 8.67 -36.77 -64.18
N ALA A 556 9.74 -37.34 -64.75
CA ALA A 556 11.18 -37.12 -64.47
C ALA A 556 12.03 -37.80 -65.58
N PRO A 557 13.38 -37.65 -65.70
CA PRO A 557 14.31 -36.66 -65.13
C PRO A 557 15.14 -35.90 -66.22
N ALA A 558 16.25 -35.22 -65.86
CA ALA A 558 17.20 -34.54 -66.77
C ALA A 558 18.25 -35.51 -67.40
N PRO A 559 19.16 -35.13 -68.35
CA PRO A 559 20.31 -34.25 -68.08
C PRO A 559 20.68 -33.28 -69.27
N PRO A 560 21.94 -33.02 -69.69
CA PRO A 560 22.63 -31.76 -69.36
C PRO A 560 23.19 -30.95 -70.57
N GLN A 561 23.75 -29.77 -70.31
CA GLN A 561 24.72 -29.09 -71.20
C GLN A 561 25.95 -28.60 -70.43
N GLN A 562 27.06 -28.45 -71.15
CA GLN A 562 28.41 -28.31 -70.61
C GLN A 562 29.23 -27.35 -71.49
N MET A 563 29.52 -26.16 -70.99
CA MET A 563 30.59 -25.28 -71.49
C MET A 563 31.37 -24.63 -70.33
N SER A 564 32.35 -23.80 -70.66
CA SER A 564 33.68 -23.85 -70.03
C SER A 564 34.53 -22.65 -70.42
N MET A 565 35.56 -22.33 -69.61
CA MET A 565 36.64 -21.38 -69.89
C MET A 565 36.22 -19.88 -69.90
N ASP A 566 37.00 -18.89 -69.43
CA ASP A 566 38.20 -18.88 -68.56
C ASP A 566 38.47 -17.44 -67.99
N ASP A 567 39.48 -17.32 -67.13
CA ASP A 567 40.43 -16.20 -66.95
C ASP A 567 40.10 -14.88 -66.17
N SER A 568 41.15 -14.40 -65.48
CA SER A 568 41.53 -13.00 -65.19
C SER A 568 41.03 -12.20 -63.95
N ASN A 569 41.70 -12.47 -62.81
CA ASN A 569 42.31 -11.43 -61.92
C ASN A 569 41.37 -10.57 -60.99
N PRO A 570 41.86 -9.63 -60.13
CA PRO A 570 42.01 -9.97 -58.70
C PRO A 570 41.39 -9.02 -57.64
N ALA A 571 41.41 -9.51 -56.39
CA ALA A 571 41.44 -8.78 -55.10
C ALA A 571 40.16 -8.07 -54.57
N ASP A 572 39.53 -8.68 -53.54
CA ASP A 572 39.09 -7.96 -52.32
C ASP A 572 39.34 -8.83 -51.07
N GLY A 573 39.66 -8.19 -49.94
CA GLY A 573 40.19 -8.82 -48.73
C GLY A 573 39.13 -9.21 -47.70
N ARG A 574 38.34 -10.27 -47.96
CA ARG A 574 37.38 -10.80 -46.98
C ARG A 574 37.76 -12.19 -46.48
N LYS A 575 37.87 -12.37 -45.15
CA LYS A 575 38.15 -13.67 -44.50
C LYS A 575 36.98 -14.64 -44.68
N ALA A 576 36.94 -15.34 -45.81
CA ALA A 576 35.96 -16.39 -46.05
C ALA A 576 36.03 -17.47 -44.96
N LYS A 577 34.87 -17.81 -44.36
CA LYS A 577 34.76 -18.96 -43.45
C LYS A 577 35.04 -20.22 -44.26
N ARG A 578 36.26 -20.76 -44.17
CA ARG A 578 36.69 -21.99 -44.84
C ARG A 578 35.73 -23.12 -44.53
N GLU A 579 34.89 -23.49 -45.49
CA GLU A 579 33.82 -24.46 -45.26
C GLU A 579 34.37 -25.78 -44.73
N LEU A 580 33.77 -26.27 -43.65
CA LEU A 580 34.11 -27.57 -43.09
C LEU A 580 33.77 -28.65 -44.13
N SER A 581 34.78 -29.41 -44.55
CA SER A 581 34.59 -30.55 -45.46
C SER A 581 33.52 -31.51 -44.93
N GLN A 582 32.85 -32.23 -45.84
CA GLN A 582 31.71 -33.11 -45.54
C GLN A 582 32.04 -34.11 -44.39
N SER A 583 33.26 -34.64 -44.36
CA SER A 583 33.76 -35.51 -43.28
C SER A 583 33.83 -34.81 -41.90
N LYS A 584 34.27 -33.54 -41.85
CA LYS A 584 34.32 -32.76 -40.60
C LYS A 584 32.93 -32.38 -40.08
N ARG A 585 31.97 -32.02 -40.96
CA ARG A 585 30.57 -31.81 -40.55
C ARG A 585 29.94 -33.11 -40.02
N ALA A 586 30.19 -34.24 -40.68
CA ALA A 586 29.73 -35.55 -40.21
C ALA A 586 30.33 -35.92 -38.83
N ALA A 587 31.59 -35.56 -38.56
CA ALA A 587 32.21 -35.73 -37.25
C ALA A 587 31.57 -34.83 -36.17
N GLN A 588 31.37 -33.54 -36.46
CA GLN A 588 30.72 -32.60 -35.55
C GLN A 588 29.27 -33.00 -35.23
N ASN A 589 28.49 -33.43 -36.22
CA ASN A 589 27.12 -33.90 -35.98
C ASN A 589 27.08 -35.15 -35.10
N ARG A 590 28.03 -36.09 -35.27
CA ARG A 590 28.16 -37.26 -34.37
C ARG A 590 28.57 -36.86 -32.95
N ALA A 591 29.43 -35.85 -32.78
CA ALA A 591 29.79 -35.32 -31.46
C ALA A 591 28.60 -34.63 -30.78
N ALA A 592 27.88 -33.76 -31.49
CA ALA A 592 26.69 -33.06 -30.99
C ALA A 592 25.58 -34.05 -30.58
N GLN A 593 25.34 -35.11 -31.37
CA GLN A 593 24.40 -36.17 -31.01
C GLN A 593 24.81 -36.96 -29.76
N ARG A 594 26.12 -37.16 -29.52
CA ARG A 594 26.62 -37.80 -28.28
C ARG A 594 26.41 -36.89 -27.07
N ALA A 595 26.79 -35.62 -27.16
CA ALA A 595 26.57 -34.64 -26.10
C ALA A 595 25.07 -34.46 -25.76
N PHE A 596 24.19 -34.46 -26.78
CA PHE A 596 22.74 -34.42 -26.58
C PHE A 596 22.21 -35.66 -25.84
N ARG A 597 22.69 -36.85 -26.18
CA ARG A 597 22.34 -38.10 -25.45
C ARG A 597 22.81 -38.06 -24.00
N GLN A 598 24.06 -37.67 -23.75
CA GLN A 598 24.60 -37.55 -22.39
C GLN A 598 23.82 -36.55 -21.53
N ARG A 599 23.46 -35.38 -22.08
CA ARG A 599 22.60 -34.41 -21.36
C ARG A 599 21.19 -34.96 -21.12
N LYS A 600 20.59 -35.69 -22.08
CA LYS A 600 19.29 -36.34 -21.88
C LYS A 600 19.36 -37.42 -20.80
N GLU A 601 20.40 -38.25 -20.78
CA GLU A 601 20.63 -39.30 -19.78
C GLU A 601 20.87 -38.71 -18.38
N GLY A 602 21.63 -37.61 -18.28
CA GLY A 602 21.79 -36.86 -17.03
C GLY A 602 20.48 -36.24 -16.52
N TYR A 603 19.67 -35.67 -17.42
CA TYR A 603 18.36 -35.12 -17.07
C TYR A 603 17.36 -36.20 -16.64
N ILE A 604 17.35 -37.37 -17.29
CA ILE A 604 16.56 -38.54 -16.87
C ILE A 604 16.97 -38.97 -15.46
N LYS A 605 18.27 -39.14 -15.18
CA LYS A 605 18.75 -39.51 -13.84
C LYS A 605 18.39 -38.47 -12.77
N LYS A 606 18.34 -37.18 -13.12
CA LYS A 606 17.86 -36.12 -12.21
C LYS A 606 16.36 -36.27 -11.92
N LEU A 607 15.54 -36.48 -12.94
CA LEU A 607 14.10 -36.73 -12.76
C LEU A 607 13.83 -38.01 -11.95
N GLU A 608 14.56 -39.09 -12.22
CA GLU A 608 14.51 -40.34 -11.45
C GLU A 608 14.85 -40.11 -9.97
N GLN A 609 15.80 -39.22 -9.65
CA GLN A 609 16.08 -38.85 -8.26
C GLN A 609 14.95 -38.02 -7.66
N GLN A 610 14.46 -36.99 -8.34
CA GLN A 610 13.36 -36.16 -7.87
C GLN A 610 12.06 -36.97 -7.62
N VAL A 611 11.83 -38.05 -8.36
CA VAL A 611 10.72 -38.99 -8.14
C VAL A 611 10.94 -39.85 -6.88
N ARG A 612 12.19 -40.22 -6.55
CA ARG A 612 12.51 -40.88 -5.27
C ARG A 612 12.34 -39.91 -4.09
N ASP A 613 12.93 -38.72 -4.19
CA ASP A 613 12.85 -37.67 -3.16
C ASP A 613 11.38 -37.32 -2.84
N LEU A 614 10.52 -37.29 -3.86
CA LEU A 614 9.07 -37.05 -3.70
C LEU A 614 8.35 -38.22 -3.00
N ALA A 615 8.71 -39.47 -3.30
CA ALA A 615 8.11 -40.65 -2.67
C ALA A 615 8.52 -40.77 -1.19
N ASP A 616 9.78 -40.45 -0.86
CA ASP A 616 10.27 -40.40 0.52
C ASP A 616 9.57 -39.28 1.31
N LEU A 617 9.34 -38.12 0.68
CA LEU A 617 8.57 -37.02 1.27
C LEU A 617 7.09 -37.38 1.47
N GLU A 618 6.46 -38.10 0.52
CA GLU A 618 5.08 -38.59 0.66
C GLU A 618 4.96 -39.60 1.82
N HIS A 619 5.97 -40.44 2.03
CA HIS A 619 6.03 -41.36 3.16
C HIS A 619 6.18 -40.62 4.50
N SER A 620 7.09 -39.64 4.56
CA SER A 620 7.27 -38.77 5.73
C SER A 620 5.98 -38.01 6.10
N TYR A 621 5.30 -37.43 5.10
CA TYR A 621 4.02 -36.75 5.29
C TYR A 621 2.95 -37.68 5.88
N LYS A 622 2.79 -38.89 5.34
CA LYS A 622 1.84 -39.88 5.88
C LYS A 622 2.16 -40.29 7.33
N SER A 623 3.45 -40.37 7.69
CA SER A 623 3.88 -40.62 9.07
C SER A 623 3.43 -39.49 10.01
N MET A 624 3.77 -38.24 9.68
CA MET A 624 3.38 -37.06 10.47
C MET A 624 1.85 -36.87 10.55
N GLN A 625 1.12 -37.22 9.49
CA GLN A 625 -0.34 -37.20 9.47
C GLN A 625 -0.94 -38.27 10.41
N SER A 626 -0.37 -39.49 10.42
CA SER A 626 -0.78 -40.55 11.34
C SER A 626 -0.51 -40.19 12.81
N GLU A 627 0.63 -39.55 13.09
CA GLU A 627 0.98 -39.05 14.43
C GLU A 627 0.01 -37.94 14.87
N ASN A 628 -0.34 -37.01 13.97
CA ASN A 628 -1.35 -35.98 14.23
C ASN A 628 -2.74 -36.57 14.57
N TYR A 629 -3.16 -37.66 13.92
CA TYR A 629 -4.41 -38.33 14.29
C TYR A 629 -4.31 -39.00 15.66
N ALA A 630 -3.21 -39.69 15.97
CA ALA A 630 -2.99 -40.30 17.28
C ALA A 630 -2.99 -39.27 18.43
N LEU A 631 -2.38 -38.09 18.22
CA LEU A 631 -2.39 -36.98 19.19
C LEU A 631 -3.80 -36.40 19.39
N ARG A 632 -4.61 -36.30 18.34
CA ARG A 632 -6.01 -35.84 18.44
C ARG A 632 -6.86 -36.81 19.26
N GLU A 633 -6.78 -38.10 18.97
CA GLU A 633 -7.47 -39.14 19.76
C GLU A 633 -7.03 -39.13 21.24
N TYR A 634 -5.74 -38.93 21.51
CA TYR A 634 -5.22 -38.81 22.88
C TYR A 634 -5.78 -37.58 23.61
N VAL A 635 -5.87 -36.41 22.97
CA VAL A 635 -6.49 -35.21 23.54
C VAL A 635 -7.98 -35.43 23.82
N ILE A 636 -8.72 -36.05 22.89
CA ILE A 636 -10.14 -36.39 23.07
C ILE A 636 -10.33 -37.35 24.26
N HIS A 637 -9.46 -38.36 24.39
CA HIS A 637 -9.50 -39.29 25.52
C HIS A 637 -9.23 -38.60 26.87
N LEU A 638 -8.25 -37.68 26.93
CA LEU A 638 -7.99 -36.86 28.12
C LEU A 638 -9.17 -35.95 28.47
N GLN A 639 -9.83 -35.34 27.46
CA GLN A 639 -11.01 -34.50 27.66
C GLN A 639 -12.20 -35.29 28.21
N SER A 640 -12.49 -36.48 27.68
CA SER A 640 -13.52 -37.37 28.23
C SER A 640 -13.25 -37.68 29.71
N ARG A 641 -12.00 -38.06 30.02
CA ARG A 641 -11.60 -38.47 31.36
C ARG A 641 -11.62 -37.32 32.39
N LEU A 642 -11.47 -36.07 31.92
CA LEU A 642 -11.67 -34.86 32.71
C LEU A 642 -13.15 -34.57 33.00
N LEU A 643 -14.05 -34.85 32.05
CA LEU A 643 -15.49 -34.75 32.27
C LEU A 643 -15.97 -35.82 33.28
N ASP A 644 -15.48 -37.06 33.14
CA ASP A 644 -15.79 -38.17 34.06
C ASP A 644 -15.38 -37.87 35.51
N THR A 645 -14.33 -37.07 35.73
CA THR A 645 -13.84 -36.71 37.08
C THR A 645 -14.52 -35.48 37.70
N GLN A 646 -15.39 -34.76 36.97
CA GLN A 646 -16.16 -33.64 37.53
C GLN A 646 -17.52 -34.06 38.15
N GLY A 647 -17.83 -35.35 38.18
CA GLY A 647 -19.15 -35.88 38.56
C GLY A 647 -19.46 -36.02 40.06
N GLU A 648 -18.47 -36.11 40.95
CA GLU A 648 -18.68 -36.44 42.36
C GLU A 648 -18.09 -35.41 43.34
N PHE A 649 -18.95 -34.57 43.92
CA PHE A 649 -18.70 -33.87 45.18
C PHE A 649 -19.71 -34.34 46.24
N PRO A 650 -19.28 -34.86 47.40
CA PRO A 650 -20.20 -35.20 48.48
C PRO A 650 -20.83 -33.91 49.08
N PRO A 651 -22.09 -33.95 49.52
CA PRO A 651 -22.74 -32.78 50.12
C PRO A 651 -22.03 -32.36 51.42
N PRO A 652 -21.89 -31.05 51.69
CA PRO A 652 -21.23 -30.57 52.90
C PRO A 652 -22.02 -30.93 54.17
N PRO A 653 -21.34 -31.09 55.33
CA PRO A 653 -22.00 -31.39 56.60
C PRO A 653 -22.98 -30.27 57.00
N PRO A 654 -24.05 -30.58 57.76
CA PRO A 654 -25.24 -29.73 57.95
C PRO A 654 -25.02 -28.48 58.84
N ASN A 655 -23.78 -28.03 59.00
CA ASN A 655 -23.35 -27.01 59.94
C ASN A 655 -23.01 -25.66 59.26
N VAL A 656 -22.99 -25.62 57.91
CA VAL A 656 -22.52 -24.47 57.14
C VAL A 656 -23.69 -23.76 56.47
N ASN A 657 -24.02 -22.55 56.95
CA ASN A 657 -25.09 -21.72 56.39
C ASN A 657 -24.50 -20.54 55.61
N LEU A 658 -24.74 -20.48 54.30
CA LEU A 658 -24.06 -19.57 53.36
C LEU A 658 -24.80 -18.23 53.13
N SER A 659 -25.64 -17.78 54.06
CA SER A 659 -26.53 -16.62 53.87
C SER A 659 -26.32 -15.45 54.84
N GLN A 660 -25.13 -14.83 54.86
CA GLN A 660 -24.96 -13.42 55.28
C GLN A 660 -23.63 -12.81 54.79
N PRO A 661 -23.57 -11.50 54.45
CA PRO A 661 -22.35 -10.85 53.93
C PRO A 661 -21.70 -9.85 54.91
N SER A 662 -20.40 -10.00 55.22
CA SER A 662 -19.61 -8.93 55.87
C SER A 662 -18.09 -9.07 55.72
N SER A 663 -17.46 -8.03 55.15
CA SER A 663 -16.13 -7.46 55.46
C SER A 663 -14.89 -8.35 55.71
N ASN A 664 -13.86 -8.17 54.86
CA ASN A 664 -12.42 -8.42 55.08
C ASN A 664 -11.95 -9.86 55.39
N SER A 665 -10.80 -10.34 54.91
CA SER A 665 -9.84 -9.77 53.93
C SER A 665 -8.84 -10.85 53.48
N GLY A 666 -8.35 -10.77 52.23
CA GLY A 666 -7.06 -11.39 51.88
C GLY A 666 -7.08 -12.84 51.38
N VAL A 667 -7.90 -13.15 50.37
CA VAL A 667 -7.64 -14.26 49.43
C VAL A 667 -7.80 -13.73 48.01
N GLY A 668 -6.85 -14.04 47.12
CA GLY A 668 -6.88 -13.61 45.72
C GLY A 668 -8.04 -14.23 44.94
N THR A 669 -8.45 -13.56 43.87
CA THR A 669 -9.50 -14.03 42.97
C THR A 669 -9.06 -15.27 42.18
N PRO A 670 -9.99 -16.11 41.67
CA PRO A 670 -9.63 -17.25 40.81
C PRO A 670 -8.79 -16.87 39.57
N LEU A 671 -8.91 -15.63 39.08
CA LEU A 671 -8.09 -15.11 37.98
C LEU A 671 -6.61 -14.99 38.36
N GLU A 672 -6.29 -14.60 39.59
CA GLU A 672 -4.91 -14.47 40.08
C GLU A 672 -4.26 -15.85 40.30
N ALA A 673 -5.04 -16.83 40.77
CA ALA A 673 -4.58 -18.22 40.87
C ALA A 673 -4.27 -18.82 39.49
N VAL A 674 -5.11 -18.54 38.47
CA VAL A 674 -4.85 -18.93 37.08
C VAL A 674 -3.62 -18.20 36.51
N ALA A 675 -3.47 -16.90 36.78
CA ALA A 675 -2.30 -16.13 36.33
C ALA A 675 -0.99 -16.66 36.94
N GLN A 676 -0.98 -17.04 38.22
CA GLN A 676 0.17 -17.67 38.86
C GLN A 676 0.47 -19.07 38.30
N ALA A 677 -0.56 -19.88 37.97
CA ALA A 677 -0.37 -21.18 37.33
C ALA A 677 0.25 -21.05 35.92
N VAL A 678 -0.22 -20.09 35.11
CA VAL A 678 0.34 -19.81 33.78
C VAL A 678 1.77 -19.26 33.86
N ALA A 679 2.07 -18.39 34.82
CA ALA A 679 3.44 -17.91 35.06
C ALA A 679 4.38 -19.04 35.50
N GLY A 680 3.89 -20.00 36.30
CA GLY A 680 4.65 -21.19 36.71
C GLY A 680 5.02 -22.10 35.53
N LEU A 681 4.09 -22.30 34.58
CA LEU A 681 4.32 -23.09 33.37
C LEU A 681 5.37 -22.43 32.45
N ALA A 682 5.26 -21.13 32.20
CA ALA A 682 6.22 -20.39 31.37
C ALA A 682 7.64 -20.38 31.97
N ALA A 683 7.76 -20.34 33.30
CA ALA A 683 9.04 -20.49 33.99
C ALA A 683 9.61 -21.92 33.85
N GLN A 684 8.75 -22.94 33.73
CA GLN A 684 9.15 -24.33 33.54
C GLN A 684 9.70 -24.59 32.12
N GLU A 685 9.09 -23.99 31.09
CA GLU A 685 9.58 -24.09 29.69
C GLU A 685 10.99 -23.50 29.55
N GLN A 686 11.26 -22.33 30.16
CA GLN A 686 12.61 -21.73 30.17
C GLN A 686 13.67 -22.58 30.91
N MET A 687 13.27 -23.52 31.77
CA MET A 687 14.17 -24.49 32.39
C MET A 687 14.39 -25.75 31.51
N VAL A 688 13.43 -26.09 30.65
CA VAL A 688 13.57 -27.17 29.66
C VAL A 688 14.52 -26.77 28.53
N GLU A 689 14.39 -25.55 27.97
CA GLU A 689 15.36 -25.03 26.98
C GLU A 689 16.80 -25.01 27.52
N ARG A 690 16.98 -24.74 28.82
CA ARG A 690 18.31 -24.71 29.46
C ARG A 690 18.94 -26.09 29.71
N SER A 691 18.22 -27.19 29.50
CA SER A 691 18.66 -28.53 29.93
C SER A 691 18.87 -29.56 28.81
N GLN A 692 18.71 -29.18 27.53
CA GLN A 692 18.96 -30.07 26.39
C GLN A 692 20.13 -29.59 25.50
N THR A 693 21.36 -29.92 25.91
CA THR A 693 22.55 -29.87 25.04
C THR A 693 23.14 -31.26 24.86
N TYR A 694 23.19 -31.76 23.63
CA TYR A 694 23.96 -32.95 23.24
C TYR A 694 25.09 -32.58 22.26
N PRO A 695 26.21 -33.31 22.25
CA PRO A 695 27.49 -32.75 21.77
C PRO A 695 27.74 -32.95 20.28
N SER A 696 28.41 -31.97 19.66
CA SER A 696 29.13 -32.14 18.39
C SER A 696 30.61 -32.48 18.67
N PRO A 697 31.27 -33.31 17.86
CA PRO A 697 32.69 -33.65 18.03
C PRO A 697 33.62 -32.45 17.72
N PRO A 698 34.81 -32.40 18.33
CA PRO A 698 35.62 -31.18 18.34
C PRO A 698 36.40 -30.94 17.05
N PHE A 699 36.22 -29.76 16.44
CA PHE A 699 37.23 -29.18 15.57
C PHE A 699 38.28 -28.44 16.41
N LYS A 700 39.56 -28.65 16.10
CA LYS A 700 40.67 -27.99 16.77
C LYS A 700 40.74 -26.52 16.39
N THR A 701 40.93 -25.66 17.39
CA THR A 701 41.47 -24.31 17.22
C THR A 701 42.98 -24.34 17.43
N ASP A 702 43.74 -23.95 16.42
CA ASP A 702 45.13 -23.49 16.58
C ASP A 702 45.17 -21.95 16.39
N PRO A 703 46.18 -21.25 16.93
CA PRO A 703 46.00 -19.87 17.39
C PRO A 703 46.17 -18.78 16.32
N ALA A 704 45.77 -17.56 16.70
CA ALA A 704 45.77 -16.38 15.84
C ALA A 704 47.17 -15.90 15.45
N GLY A 705 47.28 -15.33 14.24
CA GLY A 705 48.33 -14.33 13.95
C GLY A 705 49.01 -14.42 12.58
N GLU A 706 48.28 -14.19 11.48
CA GLU A 706 48.90 -13.57 10.29
C GLU A 706 47.87 -12.81 9.45
N GLN A 707 48.34 -11.84 8.66
CA GLN A 707 47.49 -11.02 7.78
C GLN A 707 47.43 -11.66 6.40
N ASP A 708 46.23 -12.07 5.95
CA ASP A 708 45.98 -12.32 4.52
C ASP A 708 44.97 -11.30 3.97
N ASN A 709 45.18 -10.91 2.72
CA ASN A 709 44.64 -9.70 2.12
C ASN A 709 43.92 -10.02 0.80
N THR A 710 42.87 -10.83 0.90
CA THR A 710 42.10 -11.36 -0.23
C THR A 710 40.66 -10.79 -0.26
N PRO A 711 40.15 -10.37 -1.44
CA PRO A 711 38.81 -9.78 -1.53
C PRO A 711 37.70 -10.85 -1.47
N ARG A 712 36.51 -10.45 -0.99
CA ARG A 712 35.31 -11.30 -1.06
C ARG A 712 34.88 -11.52 -2.53
N PRO A 713 34.33 -12.70 -2.88
CA PRO A 713 33.97 -13.04 -4.26
C PRO A 713 32.83 -12.16 -4.79
N THR A 714 32.83 -11.97 -6.11
CA THR A 714 31.83 -11.17 -6.83
C THR A 714 30.67 -12.05 -7.35
N ALA A 715 29.62 -11.41 -7.90
CA ALA A 715 28.47 -12.12 -8.45
C ALA A 715 28.85 -13.10 -9.59
N ASP A 716 29.86 -12.76 -10.40
CA ASP A 716 30.33 -13.64 -11.48
C ASP A 716 31.04 -14.89 -10.97
N ASP A 717 31.71 -14.81 -9.82
CA ASP A 717 32.39 -15.95 -9.19
C ASP A 717 31.37 -16.97 -8.65
N LEU A 718 30.26 -16.47 -8.09
CA LEU A 718 29.11 -17.30 -7.70
C LEU A 718 28.42 -17.91 -8.93
N ASN A 719 28.23 -17.15 -10.01
CA ASN A 719 27.62 -17.64 -11.24
C ASN A 719 28.44 -18.79 -11.88
N ARG A 720 29.79 -18.70 -11.85
CA ARG A 720 30.69 -19.77 -12.31
C ARG A 720 30.59 -21.05 -11.48
N SER A 721 30.20 -20.99 -10.21
CA SER A 721 30.01 -22.19 -9.39
C SER A 721 28.81 -23.04 -9.81
N LEU A 722 27.87 -22.47 -10.57
CA LEU A 722 26.61 -23.10 -10.98
C LEU A 722 26.64 -23.69 -12.40
N ASN A 723 27.67 -23.42 -13.21
CA ASN A 723 27.82 -23.95 -14.58
C ASN A 723 29.27 -24.39 -14.87
N PRO A 724 29.62 -25.68 -14.80
CA PRO A 724 31.01 -26.14 -14.81
C PRO A 724 31.66 -26.36 -16.19
N GLU A 725 30.98 -26.09 -17.32
CA GLU A 725 31.50 -26.43 -18.66
C GLU A 725 32.49 -25.40 -19.28
N GLU A 726 32.77 -24.26 -18.64
CA GLU A 726 33.76 -23.28 -19.15
C GLU A 726 35.06 -23.23 -18.31
N ARG A 727 36.05 -24.03 -18.72
CA ARG A 727 37.47 -23.78 -18.42
C ARG A 727 38.30 -23.82 -19.72
N PRO A 728 39.06 -22.77 -20.06
CA PRO A 728 40.08 -22.87 -21.10
C PRO A 728 41.28 -23.69 -20.59
N SER A 729 41.80 -24.60 -21.42
CA SER A 729 42.98 -25.40 -21.08
C SER A 729 44.28 -24.80 -21.64
N GLN A 730 45.20 -24.41 -20.76
CA GLN A 730 46.60 -24.08 -21.06
C GLN A 730 47.49 -24.34 -19.82
N PRO A 731 48.79 -24.62 -20.00
CA PRO A 731 49.42 -25.39 -21.08
C PRO A 731 49.60 -26.87 -20.69
#